data_AF-A0A3T1AQK6-F1
#
_entry.id   AF-A0A3T1AQK6-F1
#
_cell.length_a   1.000
_cell.length_b   1.000
_cell.length_c   1.000
_cell.angle_alpha   90.00
_cell.angle_beta   90.00
_cell.angle_gamma   90.00
#
_symmetry.space_group_name_H-M   'P 1'
#
loop_
_entity.id
_entity.type
_entity.pdbx_description
1 polymer ?
#
loop_
_entity_poly.entity_id
_entity_poly.type
_entity_poly.pdbx_seq_one_letter_code
_entity_poly.pdbx_strand_id
1 'polypeptide(L)'
;MAPDNSMERTRFFRRPVVWIILVIIGVVALSSFFTSGPSYQRVDTSVALERLNQPGIEKVVQKDKEQTLQIELATPERFDGKTTDKIETQYPYGVTEQIWDDVLAAKAAGRITGTVDATVSGDNILLSLLINLLPIAILVILLLLFMSQMQGGGSRVLNFGKSKAKMITKDTPKTTFADVAGADEAVQELHEIKDFLQNPAKYQALGAKIPKGVLLFGSPGTGKTLLARAVAGEAGVPFYSISGSDFVEMFVGVGASRVRDLFEQAKSNAPAIVFVDEIDAVGRHRGAGMGGGHDEREQTLNQLLVEMDGFDTKGGVILIAATNRPDILDPALLRPGRFDRQIPVDNPDMEGRKAILRVHAKGKPFTPDVDLDSVARRTPGFSGADLANVINEAALLTARNEKRAISNEFLEEAIDRVIAGPERRTRAMSDKEKKITAYHEGGHALVAYALPHSAPVHKVTILPRGRSLGHTLVLPTEDKYTQTRAEMIDTLAYALGGRAAEELVFHEPTTGAGNDIEKASGLARAMVTQYGMSSKLGAVKYGTSGDEPFMGRNMGHEKDYSDAVAADIDAEVRALIELAHDEAWEILVEYRDVLDNMVLELMEKETITQDDMNRICARVVKRPPMSPFNGFGKRLPSEAPPVLTPAEREKLKAQAEADGQIAVGPNPNANGSESSN
;
A
#
# COMPACT_ATOMS: atom_id res chain seq x y z
N MET A 1 -43.61 16.23 -45.68
CA MET A 1 -42.57 17.27 -45.47
C MET A 1 -41.32 16.56 -44.99
N ALA A 2 -40.32 16.42 -45.87
CA ALA A 2 -39.02 15.87 -45.51
C ALA A 2 -38.27 16.86 -44.59
N PRO A 3 -37.51 16.40 -43.58
CA PRO A 3 -36.69 17.29 -42.78
C PRO A 3 -35.58 17.89 -43.66
N ASP A 4 -35.48 19.22 -43.59
CA ASP A 4 -34.52 20.03 -44.32
C ASP A 4 -33.09 19.75 -43.80
N ASN A 5 -32.42 18.78 -44.44
CA ASN A 5 -31.05 18.37 -44.17
C ASN A 5 -29.99 19.41 -44.60
N SER A 6 -30.38 20.61 -45.05
CA SER A 6 -29.43 21.63 -45.50
C SER A 6 -28.71 22.35 -44.34
N MET A 7 -29.34 22.48 -43.17
CA MET A 7 -28.77 23.21 -42.02
C MET A 7 -27.73 22.41 -41.22
N GLU A 8 -27.79 21.08 -41.16
CA GLU A 8 -26.76 20.27 -40.49
C GLU A 8 -25.46 20.18 -41.32
N ARG A 9 -25.57 20.18 -42.65
CA ARG A 9 -24.39 20.10 -43.53
C ARG A 9 -23.45 21.29 -43.35
N THR A 10 -23.98 22.50 -43.11
CA THR A 10 -23.15 23.71 -42.93
C THR A 10 -22.42 23.77 -41.57
N ARG A 11 -22.92 23.07 -40.55
CA ARG A 11 -22.21 22.93 -39.25
C ARG A 11 -21.21 21.78 -39.23
N PHE A 12 -21.44 20.73 -40.02
CA PHE A 12 -20.53 19.59 -40.14
C PHE A 12 -19.16 20.01 -40.71
N PHE A 13 -19.15 20.81 -41.79
CA PHE A 13 -17.91 21.33 -42.40
C PHE A 13 -17.16 22.39 -41.56
N ARG A 14 -17.74 22.88 -40.46
CA ARG A 14 -17.06 23.80 -39.53
C ARG A 14 -16.29 23.09 -38.41
N ARG A 15 -16.42 21.77 -38.27
CA ARG A 15 -15.69 21.01 -37.26
C ARG A 15 -14.27 20.72 -37.74
N PRO A 16 -13.22 21.02 -36.96
CA PRO A 16 -11.83 20.81 -37.36
C PRO A 16 -11.53 19.33 -37.66
N VAL A 17 -12.25 18.41 -37.02
CA VAL A 17 -12.13 16.96 -37.22
C VAL A 17 -12.41 16.54 -38.67
N VAL A 18 -13.38 17.16 -39.35
CA VAL A 18 -13.73 16.79 -40.75
C VAL A 18 -12.60 17.16 -41.70
N TRP A 19 -11.94 18.29 -41.48
CA TRP A 19 -10.78 18.72 -42.27
C TRP A 19 -9.54 17.86 -41.99
N ILE A 20 -9.32 17.47 -40.73
CA ILE A 20 -8.21 16.57 -40.38
C ILE A 20 -8.39 15.20 -41.07
N ILE A 21 -9.60 14.64 -41.07
CA ILE A 21 -9.89 13.37 -41.73
C ILE A 21 -9.68 13.47 -43.25
N LEU A 22 -10.12 14.56 -43.88
CA LEU A 22 -9.90 14.78 -45.33
C LEU A 22 -8.42 14.91 -45.68
N VAL A 23 -7.63 15.58 -44.84
CA VAL A 23 -6.17 15.68 -45.02
C VAL A 23 -5.52 14.31 -44.87
N ILE A 24 -5.91 13.51 -43.88
CA ILE A 24 -5.39 12.15 -43.70
C ILE A 24 -5.73 11.28 -44.93
N ILE A 25 -6.97 11.32 -45.42
CA ILE A 25 -7.38 10.58 -46.62
C ILE A 25 -6.58 11.06 -47.84
N GLY A 26 -6.38 12.38 -47.98
CA GLY A 26 -5.57 12.96 -49.06
C GLY A 26 -4.12 12.48 -49.01
N VAL A 27 -3.49 12.47 -47.82
CA VAL A 27 -2.12 11.99 -47.64
C VAL A 27 -2.01 10.49 -47.91
N VAL A 28 -2.97 9.68 -47.44
CA VAL A 28 -2.99 8.23 -47.71
C VAL A 28 -3.17 7.96 -49.21
N ALA A 29 -4.11 8.63 -49.88
CA ALA A 29 -4.33 8.49 -51.32
C ALA A 29 -3.10 8.94 -52.14
N LEU A 30 -2.44 10.03 -51.73
CA LEU A 30 -1.23 10.51 -52.35
C LEU A 30 -0.07 9.52 -52.15
N SER A 31 0.08 8.96 -50.94
CA SER A 31 1.12 7.97 -50.64
C SER A 31 0.96 6.68 -51.47
N SER A 32 -0.29 6.26 -51.72
CA SER A 32 -0.60 5.09 -52.54
C SER A 32 -0.25 5.30 -54.02
N PHE A 33 -0.27 6.54 -54.50
CA PHE A 33 0.14 6.87 -55.87
C PHE A 33 1.66 6.83 -56.07
N PHE A 34 2.46 7.03 -55.01
CA PHE A 34 3.92 7.07 -55.09
C PHE A 34 4.62 5.71 -54.89
N THR A 35 3.91 4.65 -54.47
CA THR A 35 4.48 3.31 -54.19
C THR A 35 4.39 2.31 -55.37
N SER A 36 4.34 2.78 -56.61
CA SER A 36 4.24 1.92 -57.80
C SER A 36 5.63 1.48 -58.34
N GLY A 37 6.42 0.79 -57.51
CA GLY A 37 7.68 0.15 -57.92
C GLY A 37 7.55 -1.37 -58.11
N PRO A 38 8.46 -2.04 -58.86
CA PRO A 38 8.46 -3.49 -58.98
C PRO A 38 8.65 -4.15 -57.60
N SER A 39 7.83 -5.15 -57.26
CA SER A 39 7.92 -5.86 -55.98
C SER A 39 9.04 -6.90 -56.02
N TYR A 40 10.16 -6.63 -55.37
CA TYR A 40 11.20 -7.63 -55.10
C TYR A 40 10.88 -8.36 -53.79
N GLN A 41 11.15 -9.67 -53.75
CA GLN A 41 11.00 -10.44 -52.51
C GLN A 41 12.25 -10.27 -51.65
N ARG A 42 12.07 -9.81 -50.40
CA ARG A 42 13.18 -9.74 -49.45
C ARG A 42 13.63 -11.13 -49.03
N VAL A 43 14.94 -11.37 -49.12
CA VAL A 43 15.62 -12.58 -48.64
C VAL A 43 16.78 -12.17 -47.73
N ASP A 44 17.19 -13.09 -46.86
CA ASP A 44 18.34 -12.88 -46.00
C ASP A 44 19.63 -12.75 -46.83
N THR A 45 20.58 -11.94 -46.32
CA THR A 45 21.84 -11.65 -47.03
C THR A 45 22.64 -12.90 -47.31
N SER A 46 22.64 -13.87 -46.39
CA SER A 46 23.30 -15.17 -46.57
C SER A 46 22.72 -15.95 -47.75
N VAL A 47 21.40 -15.96 -47.91
CA VAL A 47 20.72 -16.66 -49.01
C VAL A 47 21.03 -15.99 -50.35
N ALA A 48 21.06 -14.66 -50.39
CA ALA A 48 21.43 -13.92 -51.58
C ALA A 48 22.90 -14.17 -52.00
N LEU A 49 23.83 -14.17 -51.05
CA LEU A 49 25.25 -14.45 -51.31
C LEU A 49 25.49 -15.91 -51.69
N GLU A 50 24.78 -16.85 -51.07
CA GLU A 50 24.82 -18.25 -51.47
C GLU A 50 24.31 -18.43 -52.91
N ARG A 51 23.26 -17.69 -53.30
CA ARG A 51 22.73 -17.78 -54.67
C ARG A 51 23.70 -17.25 -55.72
N LEU A 52 24.54 -16.25 -55.41
CA LEU A 52 25.62 -15.77 -56.29
C LEU A 52 26.65 -16.87 -56.63
N ASN A 53 26.78 -17.89 -55.77
CA ASN A 53 27.67 -19.03 -56.01
C ASN A 53 27.07 -20.11 -56.92
N GLN A 54 25.79 -20.00 -57.29
CA GLN A 54 25.07 -20.95 -58.14
C GLN A 54 24.78 -20.32 -59.53
N PRO A 55 24.77 -21.10 -60.63
CA PRO A 55 24.44 -20.59 -61.96
C PRO A 55 22.94 -20.24 -62.10
N GLY A 56 22.58 -19.40 -63.08
CA GLY A 56 21.18 -19.13 -63.44
C GLY A 56 20.67 -17.72 -63.11
N ILE A 57 21.56 -16.76 -62.88
CA ILE A 57 21.21 -15.36 -62.61
C ILE A 57 21.18 -14.58 -63.93
N GLU A 58 20.05 -13.92 -64.22
CA GLU A 58 19.89 -13.11 -65.42
C GLU A 58 20.39 -11.69 -65.21
N LYS A 59 20.09 -11.06 -64.07
CA LYS A 59 20.46 -9.67 -63.83
C LYS A 59 20.81 -9.42 -62.37
N VAL A 60 21.86 -8.65 -62.13
CA VAL A 60 22.21 -8.18 -60.79
C VAL A 60 22.33 -6.66 -60.82
N VAL A 61 21.61 -5.99 -59.91
CA VAL A 61 21.69 -4.54 -59.73
C VAL A 61 22.07 -4.27 -58.29
N GLN A 62 23.23 -3.63 -58.09
CA GLN A 62 23.60 -3.10 -56.78
C GLN A 62 23.17 -1.65 -56.70
N LYS A 63 22.39 -1.31 -55.67
CA LYS A 63 22.09 0.09 -55.33
C LYS A 63 22.93 0.51 -54.14
N ASP A 64 23.92 1.35 -54.41
CA ASP A 64 24.97 1.71 -53.47
C ASP A 64 24.44 2.47 -52.24
N LYS A 65 23.62 3.51 -52.47
CA LYS A 65 23.05 4.34 -51.38
C LYS A 65 22.07 3.59 -50.50
N GLU A 66 21.17 2.81 -51.10
CA GLU A 66 20.16 2.04 -50.36
C GLU A 66 20.74 0.76 -49.74
N GLN A 67 22.00 0.44 -50.02
CA GLN A 67 22.70 -0.77 -49.54
C GLN A 67 21.93 -2.05 -49.86
N THR A 68 21.39 -2.09 -51.08
CA THR A 68 20.55 -3.19 -51.55
C THR A 68 21.17 -3.88 -52.76
N LEU A 69 21.16 -5.21 -52.73
CA LEU A 69 21.48 -6.05 -53.88
C LEU A 69 20.20 -6.67 -54.42
N GLN A 70 19.88 -6.40 -55.68
CA GLN A 70 18.74 -6.97 -56.37
C GLN A 70 19.23 -8.01 -57.38
N ILE A 71 18.66 -9.21 -57.33
CA ILE A 71 19.02 -10.33 -58.20
C ILE A 71 17.75 -10.80 -58.90
N GLU A 72 17.80 -10.85 -60.23
CA GLU A 72 16.77 -11.44 -61.07
C GLU A 72 17.30 -12.77 -61.64
N LEU A 73 16.53 -13.83 -61.43
CA LEU A 73 16.85 -15.21 -61.78
C LEU A 73 16.21 -15.56 -63.11
N ALA A 74 16.90 -16.36 -63.93
CA ALA A 74 16.37 -16.81 -65.22
C ALA A 74 15.16 -17.76 -65.07
N THR A 75 15.04 -18.43 -63.91
CA THR A 75 13.91 -19.30 -63.58
C THR A 75 13.40 -19.01 -62.17
N PRO A 76 12.07 -18.97 -61.94
CA PRO A 76 11.52 -18.73 -60.61
C PRO A 76 11.88 -19.85 -59.64
N GLU A 77 12.41 -19.49 -58.47
CA GLU A 77 12.78 -20.40 -57.39
C GLU A 77 12.01 -20.07 -56.11
N ARG A 78 11.93 -21.06 -55.19
CA ARG A 78 11.17 -20.90 -53.95
C ARG A 78 12.08 -20.32 -52.86
N PHE A 79 11.83 -19.06 -52.50
CA PHE A 79 12.47 -18.39 -51.38
C PHE A 79 11.43 -18.13 -50.29
N ASP A 80 11.74 -18.52 -49.06
CA ASP A 80 10.91 -18.28 -47.87
C ASP A 80 9.39 -18.55 -48.08
N GLY A 81 9.09 -19.69 -48.70
CA GLY A 81 7.72 -20.15 -48.96
C GLY A 81 7.01 -19.60 -50.21
N LYS A 82 7.62 -18.65 -50.95
CA LYS A 82 7.06 -18.08 -52.20
C LYS A 82 7.98 -18.33 -53.38
N THR A 83 7.40 -18.64 -54.54
CA THR A 83 8.15 -18.81 -55.79
C THR A 83 8.30 -17.44 -56.46
N THR A 84 9.54 -16.98 -56.62
CA THR A 84 9.85 -15.70 -57.27
C THR A 84 11.10 -15.82 -58.12
N ASP A 85 11.16 -15.00 -59.15
CA ASP A 85 12.31 -14.75 -60.01
C ASP A 85 13.09 -13.48 -59.58
N LYS A 86 12.59 -12.71 -58.60
CA LYS A 86 13.17 -11.42 -58.20
C LYS A 86 13.35 -11.33 -56.69
N ILE A 87 14.62 -11.36 -56.27
CA ILE A 87 14.99 -11.27 -54.86
C ILE A 87 15.76 -9.98 -54.58
N GLU A 88 15.59 -9.42 -53.38
CA GLU A 88 16.39 -8.32 -52.86
C GLU A 88 16.93 -8.65 -51.46
N THR A 89 18.14 -8.20 -51.16
CA THR A 89 18.67 -8.19 -49.80
C THR A 89 19.21 -6.81 -49.47
N GLN A 90 19.13 -6.44 -48.19
CA GLN A 90 19.87 -5.32 -47.62
C GLN A 90 21.14 -5.83 -46.94
N TYR A 91 22.21 -5.05 -46.97
CA TYR A 91 23.48 -5.40 -46.34
C TYR A 91 24.06 -4.22 -45.54
N PRO A 92 24.90 -4.48 -44.51
CA PRO A 92 25.44 -3.43 -43.64
C PRO A 92 26.40 -2.45 -44.34
N TYR A 93 26.51 -1.23 -43.80
CA TYR A 93 27.51 -0.22 -44.19
C TYR A 93 28.93 -0.70 -43.83
N GLY A 94 29.72 -1.04 -44.85
CA GLY A 94 31.10 -1.51 -44.70
C GLY A 94 31.44 -2.76 -45.52
N VAL A 95 30.44 -3.49 -46.03
CA VAL A 95 30.63 -4.69 -46.87
C VAL A 95 30.30 -4.46 -48.35
N THR A 96 29.96 -3.24 -48.75
CA THR A 96 29.53 -2.90 -50.12
C THR A 96 30.56 -3.30 -51.18
N GLU A 97 31.84 -2.98 -50.97
CA GLU A 97 32.93 -3.31 -51.90
C GLU A 97 33.11 -4.83 -52.01
N GLN A 98 33.09 -5.54 -50.88
CA GLN A 98 33.21 -6.99 -50.84
C GLN A 98 32.07 -7.69 -51.61
N ILE A 99 30.83 -7.22 -51.44
CA ILE A 99 29.67 -7.77 -52.15
C ILE A 99 29.77 -7.48 -53.65
N TRP A 100 30.29 -6.31 -54.04
CA TRP A 100 30.51 -6.00 -55.45
C TRP A 100 31.57 -6.91 -56.09
N ASP A 101 32.66 -7.16 -55.37
CA ASP A 101 33.70 -8.11 -55.79
C ASP A 101 33.15 -9.52 -55.95
N ASP A 102 32.29 -9.98 -55.04
CA ASP A 102 31.62 -11.29 -55.12
C ASP A 102 30.70 -11.38 -56.35
N VAL A 103 29.98 -10.31 -56.70
CA VAL A 103 29.14 -10.24 -57.90
C VAL A 103 29.99 -10.28 -59.17
N LEU A 104 31.12 -9.56 -59.20
CA LEU A 104 32.06 -9.60 -60.33
C LEU A 104 32.71 -10.97 -60.48
N ALA A 105 33.07 -11.62 -59.38
CA ALA A 105 33.59 -12.99 -59.37
C ALA A 105 32.56 -14.00 -59.90
N ALA A 106 31.28 -13.85 -59.53
CA ALA A 106 30.19 -14.67 -60.05
C ALA A 106 29.99 -14.49 -61.57
N LYS A 107 30.14 -13.26 -62.08
CA LYS A 107 30.12 -12.98 -63.52
C LYS A 107 31.31 -13.61 -64.25
N ALA A 108 32.53 -13.45 -63.72
CA ALA A 108 33.74 -14.03 -64.30
C ALA A 108 33.69 -15.56 -64.37
N ALA A 109 33.03 -16.20 -63.40
CA ALA A 109 32.80 -17.65 -63.37
C ALA A 109 31.66 -18.13 -64.29
N GLY A 110 31.03 -17.23 -65.07
CA GLY A 110 29.95 -17.57 -66.01
C GLY A 110 28.61 -17.91 -65.34
N ARG A 111 28.41 -17.54 -64.07
CA ARG A 111 27.17 -17.85 -63.31
C ARG A 111 26.05 -16.82 -63.55
N ILE A 112 26.43 -15.61 -63.96
CA ILE A 112 25.53 -14.52 -64.35
C ILE A 112 25.52 -14.44 -65.88
N THR A 113 24.37 -14.72 -66.49
CA THR A 113 24.22 -14.77 -67.95
C THR A 113 23.86 -13.43 -68.58
N GLY A 114 23.32 -12.47 -67.80
CA GLY A 114 22.97 -11.14 -68.31
C GLY A 114 23.73 -9.99 -67.64
N THR A 115 23.04 -8.88 -67.36
CA THR A 115 23.68 -7.60 -67.03
C THR A 115 23.97 -7.44 -65.54
N VAL A 116 25.13 -6.85 -65.24
CA VAL A 116 25.54 -6.42 -63.90
C VAL A 116 25.65 -4.91 -63.96
N ASP A 117 24.85 -4.21 -63.16
CA ASP A 117 24.77 -2.75 -63.15
C ASP A 117 24.85 -2.20 -61.71
N ALA A 118 25.43 -1.02 -61.56
CA ALA A 118 25.50 -0.31 -60.29
C ALA A 118 24.77 1.03 -60.45
N THR A 119 23.58 1.14 -59.87
CA THR A 119 22.79 2.36 -59.95
C THR A 119 23.00 3.20 -58.70
N VAL A 120 23.49 4.43 -58.87
CA VAL A 120 23.48 5.44 -57.80
C VAL A 120 22.17 6.23 -57.93
N SER A 121 21.20 5.98 -57.05
CA SER A 121 19.95 6.73 -57.03
C SER A 121 20.24 8.23 -56.80
N GLY A 122 19.98 9.04 -57.82
CA GLY A 122 20.02 10.49 -57.72
C GLY A 122 18.72 11.00 -57.10
N ASP A 123 18.73 11.28 -55.80
CA ASP A 123 17.58 11.93 -55.17
C ASP A 123 17.43 13.33 -55.74
N ASN A 124 16.25 13.66 -56.27
CA ASN A 124 15.88 15.03 -56.57
C ASN A 124 15.74 15.77 -55.23
N ILE A 125 16.83 16.33 -54.73
CA ILE A 125 16.93 17.02 -53.43
C ILE A 125 15.83 18.08 -53.30
N LEU A 126 15.52 18.80 -54.38
CA LEU A 126 14.43 19.78 -54.42
C LEU A 126 13.04 19.16 -54.20
N LEU A 127 12.78 17.99 -54.78
CA LEU A 127 11.50 17.29 -54.64
C LEU A 127 11.37 16.67 -53.24
N SER A 128 12.45 16.08 -52.71
CA SER A 128 12.53 15.55 -51.35
C SER A 128 12.33 16.66 -50.30
N LEU A 129 12.95 17.83 -50.50
CA LEU A 129 12.79 18.98 -49.62
C LEU A 129 11.36 19.53 -49.66
N LEU A 130 10.74 19.60 -50.84
CA LEU A 130 9.35 20.04 -51.00
C LEU A 130 8.37 19.08 -50.30
N ILE A 131 8.56 17.77 -50.46
CA ILE A 131 7.72 16.74 -49.84
C ILE A 131 7.87 16.75 -48.31
N ASN A 132 9.09 16.95 -47.80
CA ASN A 132 9.33 17.07 -46.35
C ASN A 132 8.86 18.40 -45.75
N LEU A 133 8.80 19.48 -46.54
CA LEU A 133 8.24 20.76 -46.09
C LEU A 133 6.71 20.79 -46.11
N LEU A 134 6.08 19.90 -46.90
CA LEU A 134 4.63 19.88 -47.09
C LEU A 134 3.84 19.61 -45.79
N PRO A 135 4.23 18.67 -44.90
CA PRO A 135 3.61 18.50 -43.58
C PRO A 135 3.72 19.75 -42.71
N ILE A 136 4.86 20.43 -42.74
CA ILE A 136 5.10 21.66 -41.97
C ILE A 136 4.25 22.80 -42.54
N ALA A 137 4.17 22.93 -43.85
CA ALA A 137 3.33 23.93 -44.51
C ALA A 137 1.83 23.71 -44.22
N ILE A 138 1.36 22.46 -44.23
CA ILE A 138 -0.02 22.11 -43.84
C ILE A 138 -0.29 22.49 -42.38
N LEU A 139 0.65 22.21 -41.46
CA LEU A 139 0.54 22.58 -40.05
C LEU A 139 0.46 24.11 -39.87
N VAL A 140 1.32 24.86 -40.57
CA VAL A 140 1.34 26.33 -40.53
C VAL A 140 0.06 26.93 -41.11
N ILE A 141 -0.45 26.39 -42.23
CA ILE A 141 -1.71 26.86 -42.83
C ILE A 141 -2.91 26.56 -41.90
N LEU A 142 -2.94 25.37 -41.28
CA LEU A 142 -3.94 25.04 -40.26
C LEU A 142 -3.85 25.98 -39.05
N LEU A 143 -2.64 26.30 -38.59
CA LEU A 143 -2.40 27.24 -37.50
C LEU A 143 -2.90 28.65 -37.84
N LEU A 144 -2.62 29.15 -39.04
CA LEU A 144 -3.09 30.45 -39.50
C LEU A 144 -4.62 30.51 -39.68
N LEU A 145 -5.25 29.42 -40.13
CA LEU A 145 -6.72 29.29 -40.16
C LEU A 145 -7.33 29.24 -38.75
N PHE A 146 -6.68 28.59 -37.79
CA PHE A 146 -7.10 28.61 -36.38
C PHE A 146 -6.96 30.00 -35.76
N MET A 147 -5.85 30.71 -36.03
CA MET A 147 -5.64 32.06 -35.51
C MET A 147 -6.63 33.08 -36.10
N SER A 148 -6.96 32.97 -37.38
CA SER A 148 -7.97 33.83 -38.01
C SER A 148 -9.41 33.55 -37.53
N GLN A 149 -9.71 32.35 -37.04
CA GLN A 149 -10.98 32.06 -36.34
C GLN A 149 -11.00 32.48 -34.86
N MET A 150 -9.84 32.59 -34.20
CA MET A 150 -9.73 33.07 -32.81
C MET A 150 -9.87 34.59 -32.67
N GLN A 151 -9.62 35.36 -33.73
CA GLN A 151 -9.71 36.83 -33.69
C GLN A 151 -11.17 37.38 -33.65
N GLY A 152 -12.18 36.51 -33.77
CA GLY A 152 -13.60 36.86 -33.68
C GLY A 152 -14.26 36.68 -32.31
N GLY A 153 -13.50 36.44 -31.23
CA GLY A 153 -14.07 36.03 -29.93
C GLY A 153 -13.26 36.43 -28.70
N GLY A 154 -12.80 37.67 -28.62
CA GLY A 154 -11.93 38.25 -27.57
C GLY A 154 -12.48 38.28 -26.13
N SER A 155 -13.44 37.42 -25.76
CA SER A 155 -14.04 37.38 -24.41
C SER A 155 -13.85 36.05 -23.67
N ARG A 156 -13.35 34.98 -24.31
CA ARG A 156 -13.22 33.66 -23.63
C ARG A 156 -11.88 33.37 -22.97
N VAL A 157 -10.81 34.07 -23.33
CA VAL A 157 -9.46 33.79 -22.78
C VAL A 157 -9.26 34.37 -21.37
N LEU A 158 -10.04 35.39 -20.98
CA LEU A 158 -10.01 35.99 -19.63
C LEU A 158 -10.79 35.20 -18.56
N ASN A 159 -11.49 34.12 -18.92
CA ASN A 159 -12.26 33.30 -17.98
C ASN A 159 -11.54 32.01 -17.52
N PHE A 160 -10.25 31.85 -17.85
CA PHE A 160 -9.46 30.71 -17.40
C PHE A 160 -9.07 30.78 -15.91
N GLY A 161 -9.20 31.96 -15.27
CA GLY A 161 -8.88 32.16 -13.85
C GLY A 161 -10.05 32.12 -12.87
N LYS A 162 -11.30 32.02 -13.35
CA LYS A 162 -12.46 31.76 -12.50
C LYS A 162 -12.85 30.32 -12.67
N SER A 163 -12.49 29.49 -11.69
CA SER A 163 -12.82 28.07 -11.74
C SER A 163 -14.33 27.90 -11.94
N LYS A 164 -14.73 27.16 -12.98
CA LYS A 164 -16.00 26.41 -12.95
C LYS A 164 -15.79 25.17 -12.08
N ALA A 165 -15.25 25.35 -10.88
CA ALA A 165 -15.01 24.25 -9.97
C ALA A 165 -16.36 23.64 -9.59
N LYS A 166 -16.38 22.31 -9.61
CA LYS A 166 -17.34 21.46 -8.89
C LYS A 166 -17.68 22.18 -7.58
N MET A 167 -18.91 22.67 -7.43
CA MET A 167 -19.35 23.42 -6.25
C MET A 167 -18.85 22.69 -5.02
N ILE A 168 -18.02 23.35 -4.20
CA ILE A 168 -17.58 22.80 -2.92
C ILE A 168 -18.88 22.49 -2.17
N THR A 169 -19.10 21.21 -1.88
CA THR A 169 -20.36 20.72 -1.32
C THR A 169 -20.55 21.33 0.06
N LYS A 170 -21.39 22.37 0.14
CA LYS A 170 -21.93 22.88 1.39
C LYS A 170 -22.85 21.81 1.97
N ASP A 171 -22.31 21.00 2.86
CA ASP A 171 -23.07 20.01 3.62
C ASP A 171 -23.36 20.57 5.01
N THR A 172 -24.56 20.30 5.53
CA THR A 172 -24.89 20.52 6.95
C THR A 172 -25.05 19.13 7.54
N PRO A 173 -23.94 18.51 8.00
CA PRO A 173 -23.96 17.12 8.41
C PRO A 173 -24.92 16.92 9.58
N LYS A 174 -25.70 15.84 9.52
CA LYS A 174 -26.56 15.39 10.63
C LYS A 174 -25.84 14.46 11.61
N THR A 175 -24.63 14.05 11.28
CA THR A 175 -23.79 13.19 12.13
C THR A 175 -23.38 13.96 13.37
N THR A 176 -23.51 13.33 14.53
CA THR A 176 -23.19 13.94 15.84
C THR A 176 -22.13 13.13 16.57
N PHE A 177 -21.68 13.59 17.74
CA PHE A 177 -20.75 12.79 18.55
C PHE A 177 -21.35 11.45 19.02
N ALA A 178 -22.68 11.31 19.05
CA ALA A 178 -23.35 10.04 19.37
C ALA A 178 -23.15 8.96 18.28
N ASP A 179 -22.74 9.36 17.07
CA ASP A 179 -22.44 8.45 15.96
C ASP A 179 -20.95 8.07 15.92
N VAL A 180 -20.13 8.67 16.79
CA VAL A 180 -18.70 8.37 16.94
C VAL A 180 -18.49 7.60 18.24
N ALA A 181 -17.69 6.55 18.19
CA ALA A 181 -17.37 5.71 19.34
C ALA A 181 -15.90 5.32 19.31
N GLY A 182 -15.32 5.05 20.49
CA GLY A 182 -13.94 4.57 20.62
C GLY A 182 -12.86 5.61 20.34
N ALA A 183 -13.18 6.90 20.48
CA ALA A 183 -12.27 8.03 20.30
C ALA A 183 -12.56 9.12 21.35
N ASP A 184 -12.76 8.71 22.60
CA ASP A 184 -13.32 9.54 23.67
C ASP A 184 -12.40 10.74 23.99
N GLU A 185 -11.08 10.55 23.99
CA GLU A 185 -10.10 11.62 24.18
C GLU A 185 -10.17 12.65 23.05
N ALA A 186 -10.25 12.19 21.80
CA ALA A 186 -10.36 13.07 20.65
C ALA A 186 -11.68 13.83 20.65
N VAL A 187 -12.78 13.19 21.03
CA VAL A 187 -14.10 13.83 21.19
C VAL A 187 -14.06 14.88 22.30
N GLN A 188 -13.38 14.61 23.42
CA GLN A 188 -13.23 15.55 24.52
C GLN A 188 -12.45 16.82 24.10
N GLU A 189 -11.34 16.69 23.37
CA GLU A 189 -10.62 17.86 22.85
C GLU A 189 -11.45 18.64 21.81
N LEU A 190 -12.21 17.93 20.97
CA LEU A 190 -13.08 18.54 19.96
C LEU A 190 -14.35 19.17 20.56
N HIS A 191 -14.75 18.82 21.78
CA HIS A 191 -15.84 19.48 22.49
C HIS A 191 -15.55 20.96 22.76
N GLU A 192 -14.29 21.33 23.00
CA GLU A 192 -13.89 22.74 23.14
C GLU A 192 -14.13 23.53 21.85
N ILE A 193 -13.76 22.93 20.71
CA ILE A 193 -13.94 23.51 19.37
C ILE A 193 -15.43 23.71 19.08
N LYS A 194 -16.26 22.73 19.46
CA LYS A 194 -17.72 22.80 19.36
C LYS A 194 -18.33 23.88 20.24
N ASP A 195 -17.97 23.97 21.53
CA ASP A 195 -18.49 25.02 22.43
C ASP A 195 -18.09 26.41 21.93
N PHE A 196 -16.90 26.56 21.35
CA PHE A 196 -16.47 27.81 20.75
C PHE A 196 -17.34 28.21 19.55
N LEU A 197 -17.63 27.29 18.63
CA LEU A 197 -18.47 27.59 17.46
C LEU A 197 -19.90 27.95 17.86
N GLN A 198 -20.42 27.39 18.96
CA GLN A 198 -21.74 27.72 19.50
C GLN A 198 -21.75 29.03 20.31
N ASN A 199 -20.70 29.28 21.10
CA ASN A 199 -20.64 30.37 22.08
C ASN A 199 -19.34 31.21 21.96
N PRO A 200 -19.04 31.84 20.81
CA PRO A 200 -17.76 32.51 20.59
C PRO A 200 -17.55 33.72 21.54
N ALA A 201 -18.64 34.40 21.94
CA ALA A 201 -18.59 35.56 22.83
C ALA A 201 -18.02 35.23 24.23
N LYS A 202 -18.27 34.01 24.75
CA LYS A 202 -17.76 33.54 26.04
C LYS A 202 -16.23 33.53 26.07
N TYR A 203 -15.60 33.06 24.99
CA TYR A 203 -14.14 32.98 24.86
C TYR A 203 -13.51 34.33 24.55
N GLN A 204 -14.16 35.14 23.70
CA GLN A 204 -13.70 36.50 23.37
C GLN A 204 -13.68 37.42 24.60
N ALA A 205 -14.68 37.29 25.50
CA ALA A 205 -14.75 38.07 26.74
C ALA A 205 -13.57 37.79 27.69
N LEU A 206 -13.01 36.57 27.64
CA LEU A 206 -11.86 36.15 28.43
C LEU A 206 -10.51 36.46 27.75
N GLY A 207 -10.53 36.99 26.52
CA GLY A 207 -9.32 37.21 25.72
C GLY A 207 -8.63 35.92 25.27
N ALA A 208 -9.32 34.78 25.31
CA ALA A 208 -8.79 33.50 24.87
C ALA A 208 -8.56 33.51 23.35
N LYS A 209 -7.35 33.14 22.92
CA LYS A 209 -7.03 32.97 21.50
C LYS A 209 -7.51 31.60 21.04
N ILE A 210 -8.27 31.61 19.97
CA ILE A 210 -8.88 30.41 19.41
C ILE A 210 -7.87 29.73 18.48
N PRO A 211 -7.76 28.38 18.54
CA PRO A 211 -6.95 27.66 17.57
C PRO A 211 -7.52 27.86 16.17
N LYS A 212 -6.69 28.37 15.26
CA LYS A 212 -7.09 28.60 13.86
C LYS A 212 -7.20 27.28 13.09
N GLY A 213 -6.38 26.31 13.47
CA GLY A 213 -6.29 25.01 12.84
C GLY A 213 -6.19 23.87 13.85
N VAL A 214 -6.86 22.77 13.53
CA VAL A 214 -6.78 21.48 14.23
C VAL A 214 -6.27 20.44 13.25
N LEU A 215 -5.22 19.70 13.63
CA LEU A 215 -4.72 18.56 12.87
C LEU A 215 -5.11 17.26 13.57
N LEU A 216 -5.94 16.46 12.92
CA LEU A 216 -6.25 15.09 13.29
C LEU A 216 -5.23 14.16 12.64
N PHE A 217 -4.49 13.39 13.42
CA PHE A 217 -3.52 12.44 12.89
C PHE A 217 -3.67 11.06 13.51
N GLY A 218 -3.36 10.02 12.76
CA GLY A 218 -3.47 8.64 13.21
C GLY A 218 -3.68 7.68 12.06
N SER A 219 -3.75 6.38 12.35
CA SER A 219 -3.90 5.31 11.36
C SER A 219 -5.11 5.53 10.42
N PRO A 220 -5.06 5.05 9.17
CA PRO A 220 -6.22 5.08 8.28
C PRO A 220 -7.41 4.34 8.91
N GLY A 221 -8.63 4.79 8.64
CA GLY A 221 -9.84 4.10 9.13
C GLY A 221 -10.23 4.39 10.58
N THR A 222 -9.52 5.23 11.32
CA THR A 222 -9.88 5.60 12.72
C THR A 222 -11.02 6.63 12.84
N GLY A 223 -11.64 7.03 11.72
CA GLY A 223 -12.80 7.92 11.75
C GLY A 223 -12.47 9.42 11.82
N LYS A 224 -11.27 9.86 11.43
CA LYS A 224 -10.87 11.29 11.37
C LYS A 224 -11.88 12.17 10.61
N THR A 225 -12.30 11.75 9.42
CA THR A 225 -13.30 12.45 8.60
C THR A 225 -14.68 12.43 9.25
N LEU A 226 -15.05 11.35 9.95
CA LEU A 226 -16.30 11.23 10.68
C LEU A 226 -16.33 12.18 11.89
N LEU A 227 -15.23 12.25 12.65
CA LEU A 227 -15.04 13.18 13.77
C LEU A 227 -15.21 14.63 13.32
N ALA A 228 -14.54 15.05 12.25
CA ALA A 228 -14.67 16.41 11.73
C ALA A 228 -16.11 16.74 11.31
N ARG A 229 -16.83 15.80 10.69
CA ARG A 229 -18.26 15.95 10.36
C ARG A 229 -19.15 15.99 11.61
N ALA A 230 -18.83 15.21 12.64
CA ALA A 230 -19.55 15.20 13.90
C ALA A 230 -19.45 16.53 14.65
N VAL A 231 -18.26 17.16 14.65
CA VAL A 231 -18.07 18.52 15.23
C VAL A 231 -18.97 19.53 14.53
N ALA A 232 -19.02 19.50 13.20
CA ALA A 232 -19.87 20.42 12.42
C ALA A 232 -21.36 20.20 12.66
N GLY A 233 -21.80 18.94 12.73
CA GLY A 233 -23.19 18.58 13.01
C GLY A 233 -23.63 18.98 14.42
N GLU A 234 -22.77 18.78 15.41
CA GLU A 234 -23.01 19.21 16.80
C GLU A 234 -23.01 20.73 16.98
N ALA A 235 -22.13 21.44 16.28
CA ALA A 235 -22.10 22.90 16.28
C ALA A 235 -23.22 23.52 15.42
N GLY A 236 -23.82 22.74 14.50
CA GLY A 236 -24.85 23.22 13.57
C GLY A 236 -24.32 24.19 12.51
N VAL A 237 -23.03 24.09 12.16
CA VAL A 237 -22.35 25.01 11.23
C VAL A 237 -22.13 24.37 9.84
N PRO A 238 -22.00 25.16 8.77
CA PRO A 238 -21.64 24.65 7.45
C PRO A 238 -20.30 23.91 7.46
N PHE A 239 -20.24 22.77 6.77
CA PHE A 239 -19.06 21.93 6.61
C PHE A 239 -18.60 21.93 5.15
N TYR A 240 -17.38 22.41 4.91
CA TYR A 240 -16.72 22.40 3.60
C TYR A 240 -15.66 21.31 3.59
N SER A 241 -15.81 20.28 2.76
CA SER A 241 -14.85 19.17 2.66
C SER A 241 -14.12 19.23 1.33
N ILE A 242 -12.79 19.08 1.35
CA ILE A 242 -11.95 18.93 0.18
C ILE A 242 -10.84 17.90 0.46
N SER A 243 -10.41 17.17 -0.57
CA SER A 243 -9.25 16.29 -0.46
C SER A 243 -7.97 17.07 -0.75
N GLY A 244 -6.89 16.81 0.00
CA GLY A 244 -5.58 17.40 -0.24
C GLY A 244 -5.05 17.09 -1.64
N SER A 245 -5.42 15.94 -2.21
CA SER A 245 -5.11 15.57 -3.59
C SER A 245 -5.84 16.42 -4.64
N ASP A 246 -6.99 17.02 -4.32
CA ASP A 246 -7.72 17.90 -5.25
C ASP A 246 -7.00 19.24 -5.50
N PHE A 247 -6.03 19.57 -4.64
CA PHE A 247 -5.21 20.76 -4.78
C PHE A 247 -3.99 20.55 -5.68
N VAL A 248 -3.65 19.31 -6.03
CA VAL A 248 -2.48 18.97 -6.84
C VAL A 248 -2.93 18.75 -8.28
N GLU A 249 -2.66 19.72 -9.15
CA GLU A 249 -3.01 19.67 -10.58
C GLU A 249 -1.80 19.84 -11.51
N MET A 250 -1.97 19.49 -12.78
CA MET A 250 -0.93 19.65 -13.81
C MET A 250 -0.61 21.11 -14.14
N PHE A 251 -1.51 22.04 -13.79
CA PHE A 251 -1.37 23.45 -14.13
C PHE A 251 -0.96 24.27 -12.90
N VAL A 252 0.20 24.91 -12.99
CA VAL A 252 0.75 25.80 -11.96
C VAL A 252 -0.26 26.90 -11.62
N GLY A 253 -0.53 27.09 -10.33
CA GLY A 253 -1.40 28.15 -9.80
C GLY A 253 -2.90 27.80 -9.71
N VAL A 254 -3.35 26.67 -10.26
CA VAL A 254 -4.76 26.24 -10.12
C VAL A 254 -5.06 25.82 -8.68
N GLY A 255 -4.18 25.04 -8.05
CA GLY A 255 -4.31 24.66 -6.64
C GLY A 255 -4.41 25.88 -5.71
N ALA A 256 -3.50 26.85 -5.87
CA ALA A 256 -3.53 28.10 -5.11
C ALA A 256 -4.83 28.90 -5.30
N SER A 257 -5.39 28.95 -6.52
CA SER A 257 -6.68 29.62 -6.74
C SER A 257 -7.83 28.91 -6.01
N ARG A 258 -7.85 27.57 -6.01
CA ARG A 258 -8.87 26.77 -5.30
C ARG A 258 -8.81 27.01 -3.80
N VAL A 259 -7.61 27.12 -3.23
CA VAL A 259 -7.42 27.46 -1.80
C VAL A 259 -8.05 28.82 -1.51
N ARG A 260 -7.78 29.86 -2.32
CA ARG A 260 -8.40 31.18 -2.10
C ARG A 260 -9.93 31.12 -2.16
N ASP A 261 -10.47 30.50 -3.21
CA ASP A 261 -11.91 30.39 -3.44
C ASP A 261 -12.61 29.64 -2.27
N LEU A 262 -12.00 28.56 -1.77
CA LEU A 262 -12.49 27.79 -0.62
C LEU A 262 -12.57 28.66 0.64
N PHE A 263 -11.51 29.40 0.93
CA PHE A 263 -11.44 30.25 2.12
C PHE A 263 -12.36 31.47 2.03
N GLU A 264 -12.53 32.07 0.85
CA GLU A 264 -13.49 33.16 0.63
C GLU A 264 -14.93 32.69 0.85
N GLN A 265 -15.29 31.50 0.34
CA GLN A 265 -16.60 30.89 0.57
C GLN A 265 -16.84 30.58 2.05
N ALA A 266 -15.85 30.02 2.75
CA ALA A 266 -15.95 29.74 4.18
C ALA A 266 -16.13 31.03 4.99
N LYS A 267 -15.37 32.10 4.67
CA LYS A 267 -15.48 33.42 5.31
C LYS A 267 -16.88 34.03 5.13
N SER A 268 -17.45 33.93 3.94
CA SER A 268 -18.81 34.45 3.67
C SER A 268 -19.94 33.70 4.39
N ASN A 269 -19.69 32.48 4.85
CA ASN A 269 -20.66 31.62 5.56
C ASN A 269 -20.25 31.37 7.02
N ALA A 270 -19.40 32.20 7.61
CA ALA A 270 -18.96 32.06 8.99
C ALA A 270 -20.13 32.20 10.00
N PRO A 271 -20.14 31.44 11.11
CA PRO A 271 -19.14 30.44 11.51
C PRO A 271 -19.21 29.16 10.67
N ALA A 272 -18.07 28.60 10.28
CA ALA A 272 -17.99 27.43 9.39
C ALA A 272 -16.73 26.59 9.65
N ILE A 273 -16.77 25.31 9.27
CA ILE A 273 -15.62 24.41 9.32
C ILE A 273 -15.14 24.11 7.90
N VAL A 274 -13.83 24.25 7.67
CA VAL A 274 -13.14 23.78 6.47
C VAL A 274 -12.37 22.52 6.84
N PHE A 275 -12.68 21.40 6.18
CA PHE A 275 -12.02 20.12 6.36
C PHE A 275 -11.16 19.78 5.14
N VAL A 276 -9.87 19.52 5.38
CA VAL A 276 -8.93 19.06 4.36
C VAL A 276 -8.45 17.65 4.73
N ASP A 277 -8.93 16.64 3.99
CA ASP A 277 -8.43 15.28 4.13
C ASP A 277 -7.08 15.11 3.41
N GLU A 278 -6.28 14.11 3.77
CA GLU A 278 -4.97 13.84 3.13
C GLU A 278 -4.10 15.10 2.94
N ILE A 279 -3.99 15.95 3.97
CA ILE A 279 -3.24 17.21 3.88
C ILE A 279 -1.78 17.00 3.49
N ASP A 280 -1.23 15.80 3.72
CA ASP A 280 0.11 15.39 3.31
C ASP A 280 0.32 15.35 1.79
N ALA A 281 -0.74 15.36 0.97
CA ALA A 281 -0.61 15.51 -0.48
C ALA A 281 0.00 16.87 -0.89
N VAL A 282 -0.39 17.94 -0.18
CA VAL A 282 0.09 19.33 -0.39
C VAL A 282 1.10 19.80 0.65
N GLY A 283 1.01 19.27 1.86
CA GLY A 283 1.80 19.68 3.01
C GLY A 283 3.12 18.95 3.16
N ARG A 284 3.54 18.15 2.18
CA ARG A 284 4.77 17.36 2.28
C ARG A 284 6.01 18.23 2.28
N HIS A 285 6.97 17.87 3.13
CA HIS A 285 8.30 18.47 3.16
C HIS A 285 9.04 18.39 1.82
N ARG A 286 9.86 19.41 1.55
CA ARG A 286 10.73 19.51 0.37
C ARG A 286 11.67 18.31 0.26
N GLY A 287 11.51 17.50 -0.78
CA GLY A 287 12.57 16.61 -1.27
C GLY A 287 13.43 17.32 -2.31
N ALA A 288 14.73 17.06 -2.33
CA ALA A 288 15.67 17.55 -3.35
C ALA A 288 15.45 16.87 -4.72
N GLY A 289 14.22 16.86 -5.22
CA GLY A 289 13.86 16.29 -6.52
C GLY A 289 14.01 17.32 -7.63
N MET A 290 14.99 17.14 -8.52
CA MET A 290 15.06 17.85 -9.80
C MET A 290 13.86 17.46 -10.69
N GLY A 291 12.74 18.17 -10.57
CA GLY A 291 11.57 17.98 -11.44
C GLY A 291 10.44 18.95 -11.13
N GLY A 292 9.92 19.65 -12.15
CA GLY A 292 8.97 20.76 -12.06
C GLY A 292 7.56 20.47 -11.49
N GLY A 293 7.35 19.33 -10.83
CA GLY A 293 6.14 19.07 -10.04
C GLY A 293 6.19 19.67 -8.63
N HIS A 294 7.36 20.16 -8.20
CA HIS A 294 7.53 20.81 -6.89
C HIS A 294 6.88 22.20 -6.84
N ASP A 295 6.94 22.97 -7.92
CA ASP A 295 6.54 24.39 -7.91
C ASP A 295 5.04 24.60 -7.65
N GLU A 296 4.19 23.71 -8.15
CA GLU A 296 2.74 23.78 -7.97
C GLU A 296 2.32 23.45 -6.54
N ARG A 297 2.89 22.40 -5.96
CA ARG A 297 2.64 22.00 -4.57
C ARG A 297 3.11 23.07 -3.61
N GLU A 298 4.31 23.61 -3.82
CA GLU A 298 4.86 24.69 -3.00
C GLU A 298 4.01 25.96 -3.08
N GLN A 299 3.55 26.33 -4.27
CA GLN A 299 2.69 27.50 -4.43
C GLN A 299 1.36 27.31 -3.69
N THR A 300 0.77 26.13 -3.79
CA THR A 300 -0.51 25.81 -3.15
C THR A 300 -0.37 25.73 -1.63
N LEU A 301 0.72 25.13 -1.12
CA LEU A 301 1.07 25.12 0.30
C LEU A 301 1.26 26.54 0.83
N ASN A 302 2.06 27.36 0.17
CA ASN A 302 2.28 28.75 0.58
C ASN A 302 0.98 29.56 0.58
N GLN A 303 0.10 29.33 -0.39
CA GLN A 303 -1.20 29.98 -0.42
C GLN A 303 -2.07 29.55 0.76
N LEU A 304 -2.06 28.27 1.14
CA LEU A 304 -2.75 27.78 2.34
C LEU A 304 -2.22 28.46 3.61
N LEU A 305 -0.90 28.58 3.75
CA LEU A 305 -0.27 29.28 4.88
C LEU A 305 -0.68 30.74 4.95
N VAL A 306 -0.72 31.45 3.81
CA VAL A 306 -1.16 32.85 3.73
C VAL A 306 -2.63 32.99 4.15
N GLU A 307 -3.51 32.09 3.70
CA GLU A 307 -4.92 32.14 4.10
C GLU A 307 -5.12 31.83 5.59
N MET A 308 -4.35 30.92 6.18
CA MET A 308 -4.37 30.60 7.61
C MET A 308 -3.88 31.77 8.47
N ASP A 309 -2.75 32.39 8.08
CA ASP A 309 -2.20 33.55 8.77
C ASP A 309 -3.15 34.75 8.64
N GLY A 310 -3.84 34.88 7.50
CA GLY A 310 -4.80 35.93 7.18
C GLY A 310 -6.16 35.89 7.90
N PHE A 311 -6.44 34.85 8.72
CA PHE A 311 -7.65 34.83 9.55
C PHE A 311 -7.57 35.83 10.71
N ASP A 312 -8.58 36.70 10.81
CA ASP A 312 -8.88 37.39 12.07
C ASP A 312 -9.50 36.38 13.05
N THR A 313 -9.04 36.40 14.30
CA THR A 313 -9.58 35.63 15.43
C THR A 313 -11.10 35.78 15.62
N LYS A 314 -11.70 36.83 15.05
CA LYS A 314 -13.15 37.09 15.10
C LYS A 314 -13.95 36.38 14.02
N GLY A 315 -13.29 35.87 12.97
CA GLY A 315 -13.94 35.38 11.75
C GLY A 315 -14.69 34.05 11.88
N GLY A 316 -14.59 33.34 13.01
CA GLY A 316 -15.40 32.13 13.29
C GLY A 316 -15.21 30.96 12.32
N VAL A 317 -14.15 30.95 11.50
CA VAL A 317 -13.80 29.84 10.60
C VAL A 317 -12.70 29.02 11.23
N ILE A 318 -12.87 27.69 11.25
CA ILE A 318 -11.88 26.75 11.79
C ILE A 318 -11.45 25.78 10.68
N LEU A 319 -10.14 25.63 10.52
CA LEU A 319 -9.56 24.65 9.61
C LEU A 319 -9.29 23.34 10.37
N ILE A 320 -9.88 22.24 9.94
CA ILE A 320 -9.57 20.90 10.43
C ILE A 320 -8.86 20.15 9.30
N ALA A 321 -7.69 19.57 9.56
CA ALA A 321 -6.98 18.75 8.59
C ALA A 321 -6.83 17.32 9.13
N ALA A 322 -6.82 16.34 8.23
CA ALA A 322 -6.54 14.95 8.57
C ALA A 322 -5.29 14.45 7.83
N THR A 323 -4.44 13.70 8.52
CA THR A 323 -3.33 12.97 7.90
C THR A 323 -3.12 11.60 8.54
N ASN A 324 -2.57 10.67 7.78
CA ASN A 324 -2.05 9.42 8.32
C ASN A 324 -0.55 9.49 8.62
N ARG A 325 0.12 10.58 8.21
CA ARG A 325 1.58 10.72 8.21
C ARG A 325 2.00 12.11 8.70
N PRO A 326 1.90 12.39 10.01
CA PRO A 326 2.30 13.69 10.55
C PRO A 326 3.80 13.97 10.40
N ASP A 327 4.62 12.92 10.25
CA ASP A 327 6.08 12.95 10.11
C ASP A 327 6.57 13.62 8.82
N ILE A 328 5.82 13.50 7.72
CA ILE A 328 6.22 14.05 6.42
C ILE A 328 5.73 15.47 6.17
N LEU A 329 4.93 16.02 7.10
CA LEU A 329 4.38 17.36 6.96
C LEU A 329 5.45 18.44 7.15
N ASP A 330 5.30 19.54 6.41
CA ASP A 330 6.14 20.72 6.58
C ASP A 330 5.89 21.32 7.99
N PRO A 331 6.92 21.47 8.84
CA PRO A 331 6.85 22.07 10.15
C PRO A 331 6.28 23.48 10.13
N ALA A 332 6.33 24.18 9.00
CA ALA A 332 5.65 25.46 8.82
C ALA A 332 4.14 25.34 9.10
N LEU A 333 3.49 24.24 8.74
CA LEU A 333 2.07 23.99 9.02
C LEU A 333 1.79 23.82 10.52
N LEU A 334 2.76 23.28 11.27
CA LEU A 334 2.66 22.97 12.70
C LEU A 334 3.05 24.13 13.62
N ARG A 335 3.41 25.30 13.07
CA ARG A 335 3.79 26.47 13.88
C ARG A 335 2.57 27.11 14.54
N PRO A 336 2.75 27.73 15.73
CA PRO A 336 1.68 28.49 16.37
C PRO A 336 1.08 29.58 15.47
N GLY A 337 -0.25 29.70 15.47
CA GLY A 337 -1.06 30.48 14.54
C GLY A 337 -1.61 29.68 13.34
N ARG A 338 -1.31 28.38 13.23
CA ARG A 338 -1.71 27.50 12.11
C ARG A 338 -2.39 26.24 12.65
N PHE A 339 -1.80 25.05 12.52
CA PHE A 339 -2.30 23.85 13.20
C PHE A 339 -1.79 23.80 14.65
N ASP A 340 -2.41 24.63 15.47
CA ASP A 340 -2.04 24.86 16.87
C ASP A 340 -2.43 23.68 17.76
N ARG A 341 -3.51 23.00 17.40
CA ARG A 341 -4.00 21.81 18.08
C ARG A 341 -3.71 20.59 17.23
N GLN A 342 -2.99 19.63 17.80
CA GLN A 342 -2.73 18.34 17.20
C GLN A 342 -3.41 17.29 18.08
N ILE A 343 -4.37 16.58 17.52
CA ILE A 343 -5.18 15.61 18.24
C ILE A 343 -4.89 14.23 17.62
N PRO A 344 -4.23 13.32 18.38
CA PRO A 344 -4.08 11.94 17.95
C PRO A 344 -5.45 11.26 17.92
N VAL A 345 -5.70 10.48 16.86
CA VAL A 345 -6.87 9.62 16.71
C VAL A 345 -6.36 8.20 16.51
N ASP A 346 -6.13 7.54 17.64
CA ASP A 346 -5.55 6.21 17.72
C ASP A 346 -6.56 5.12 17.35
N ASN A 347 -6.06 3.88 17.24
CA ASN A 347 -6.93 2.73 17.09
C ASN A 347 -7.72 2.50 18.38
N PRO A 348 -8.99 2.07 18.28
CA PRO A 348 -9.84 1.86 19.44
C PRO A 348 -9.33 0.72 20.33
N ASP A 349 -9.45 0.93 21.64
CA ASP A 349 -9.26 -0.08 22.68
C ASP A 349 -10.43 -1.10 22.68
N MET A 350 -10.36 -2.11 23.53
CA MET A 350 -11.41 -3.14 23.64
C MET A 350 -12.83 -2.56 23.80
N GLU A 351 -13.00 -1.59 24.71
CA GLU A 351 -14.31 -1.00 24.98
C GLU A 351 -14.76 -0.09 23.82
N GLY A 352 -13.83 0.64 23.20
CA GLY A 352 -14.04 1.40 21.98
C GLY A 352 -14.49 0.52 20.82
N ARG A 353 -13.83 -0.61 20.58
CA ARG A 353 -14.21 -1.58 19.53
C ARG A 353 -15.64 -2.09 19.76
N LYS A 354 -15.98 -2.44 21.00
CA LYS A 354 -17.33 -2.85 21.41
C LYS A 354 -18.37 -1.75 21.17
N ALA A 355 -18.05 -0.51 21.48
CA ALA A 355 -18.93 0.64 21.21
C ALA A 355 -19.12 0.87 19.70
N ILE A 356 -18.05 0.81 18.90
CA ILE A 356 -18.09 0.94 17.45
C ILE A 356 -18.94 -0.17 16.81
N LEU A 357 -18.75 -1.42 17.23
CA LEU A 357 -19.55 -2.56 16.76
C LEU A 357 -21.04 -2.34 17.04
N ARG A 358 -21.41 -1.81 18.21
CA ARG A 358 -22.79 -1.47 18.55
C ARG A 358 -23.37 -0.37 17.66
N VAL A 359 -22.58 0.66 17.33
CA VAL A 359 -23.00 1.72 16.40
C VAL A 359 -23.28 1.12 15.02
N HIS A 360 -22.38 0.29 14.49
CA HIS A 360 -22.56 -0.34 13.17
C HIS A 360 -23.56 -1.51 13.15
N ALA A 361 -23.93 -2.05 14.30
CA ALA A 361 -25.00 -3.03 14.44
C ALA A 361 -26.40 -2.39 14.35
N LYS A 362 -26.55 -1.09 14.65
CA LYS A 362 -27.85 -0.41 14.58
C LYS A 362 -28.45 -0.52 13.17
N GLY A 363 -29.69 -0.99 13.09
CA GLY A 363 -30.44 -1.14 11.83
C GLY A 363 -30.16 -2.43 11.05
N LYS A 364 -29.32 -3.34 11.56
CA LYS A 364 -29.08 -4.66 10.95
C LYS A 364 -29.77 -5.78 11.76
N PRO A 365 -30.34 -6.81 11.11
CA PRO A 365 -30.97 -7.92 11.81
C PRO A 365 -29.90 -8.90 12.34
N PHE A 366 -29.83 -9.11 13.65
CA PHE A 366 -28.98 -10.11 14.31
C PHE A 366 -29.84 -11.20 14.95
N THR A 367 -29.27 -12.40 15.11
CA THR A 367 -29.87 -13.44 15.95
C THR A 367 -29.68 -13.11 17.44
N PRO A 368 -30.55 -13.58 18.35
CA PRO A 368 -30.48 -13.20 19.78
C PRO A 368 -29.23 -13.68 20.52
N ASP A 369 -28.54 -14.68 19.98
CA ASP A 369 -27.34 -15.31 20.52
C ASP A 369 -26.03 -14.61 20.13
N VAL A 370 -26.08 -13.52 19.35
CA VAL A 370 -24.88 -12.82 18.90
C VAL A 370 -24.14 -12.15 20.05
N ASP A 371 -22.86 -12.47 20.19
CA ASP A 371 -21.96 -11.85 21.17
C ASP A 371 -20.96 -10.91 20.49
N LEU A 372 -21.30 -9.61 20.46
CA LEU A 372 -20.41 -8.57 19.94
C LEU A 372 -19.17 -8.35 20.81
N ASP A 373 -19.20 -8.74 22.09
CA ASP A 373 -18.05 -8.61 22.98
C ASP A 373 -16.98 -9.64 22.60
N SER A 374 -17.40 -10.84 22.20
CA SER A 374 -16.50 -11.83 21.60
C SER A 374 -15.87 -11.29 20.30
N VAL A 375 -16.63 -10.63 19.43
CA VAL A 375 -16.10 -10.02 18.20
C VAL A 375 -15.06 -8.94 18.51
N ALA A 376 -15.28 -8.11 19.52
CA ALA A 376 -14.32 -7.08 19.94
C ALA A 376 -13.00 -7.70 20.45
N ARG A 377 -13.08 -8.81 21.19
CA ARG A 377 -11.90 -9.57 21.66
C ARG A 377 -11.10 -10.20 20.53
N ARG A 378 -11.78 -10.55 19.44
CA ARG A 378 -11.20 -11.24 18.28
C ARG A 378 -10.67 -10.30 17.21
N THR A 379 -10.83 -9.00 17.40
CA THR A 379 -10.40 -7.95 16.45
C THR A 379 -9.38 -6.97 17.07
N PRO A 380 -8.34 -7.43 17.79
CA PRO A 380 -7.34 -6.53 18.35
C PRO A 380 -6.62 -5.76 17.24
N GLY A 381 -6.41 -4.46 17.46
CA GLY A 381 -5.75 -3.57 16.50
C GLY A 381 -6.60 -3.14 15.29
N PHE A 382 -7.85 -3.60 15.18
CA PHE A 382 -8.74 -3.19 14.10
C PHE A 382 -9.11 -1.70 14.24
N SER A 383 -9.12 -0.98 13.12
CA SER A 383 -9.65 0.37 13.06
C SER A 383 -11.19 0.37 13.06
N GLY A 384 -11.82 1.53 13.30
CA GLY A 384 -13.27 1.64 13.22
C GLY A 384 -13.83 1.27 11.84
N ALA A 385 -13.09 1.58 10.77
CA ALA A 385 -13.44 1.18 9.41
C ALA A 385 -13.36 -0.34 9.21
N ASP A 386 -12.38 -1.03 9.82
CA ASP A 386 -12.26 -2.49 9.74
C ASP A 386 -13.43 -3.17 10.44
N LEU A 387 -13.83 -2.67 11.63
CA LEU A 387 -15.00 -3.17 12.36
C LEU A 387 -16.31 -2.94 11.58
N ALA A 388 -16.46 -1.77 10.98
CA ALA A 388 -17.59 -1.48 10.09
C ALA A 388 -17.62 -2.47 8.90
N ASN A 389 -16.45 -2.80 8.36
CA ASN A 389 -16.30 -3.77 7.29
C ASN A 389 -16.64 -5.20 7.73
N VAL A 390 -16.22 -5.64 8.93
CA VAL A 390 -16.61 -6.95 9.50
C VAL A 390 -18.13 -7.09 9.57
N ILE A 391 -18.82 -6.09 10.12
CA ILE A 391 -20.29 -6.10 10.24
C ILE A 391 -20.97 -6.01 8.86
N ASN A 392 -20.31 -5.41 7.86
CA ASN A 392 -20.81 -5.39 6.49
C ASN A 392 -20.62 -6.73 5.78
N GLU A 393 -19.44 -7.33 5.87
CA GLU A 393 -19.15 -8.65 5.31
C GLU A 393 -20.04 -9.73 5.94
N ALA A 394 -20.27 -9.68 7.25
CA ALA A 394 -21.19 -10.61 7.92
C ALA A 394 -22.62 -10.50 7.36
N ALA A 395 -23.09 -9.29 7.08
CA ALA A 395 -24.40 -9.06 6.44
C ALA A 395 -24.44 -9.59 5.00
N LEU A 396 -23.38 -9.37 4.22
CA LEU A 396 -23.26 -9.88 2.85
C LEU A 396 -23.19 -11.41 2.82
N LEU A 397 -22.47 -12.03 3.74
CA LEU A 397 -22.40 -13.49 3.90
C LEU A 397 -23.75 -14.07 4.29
N THR A 398 -24.45 -13.43 5.22
CA THR A 398 -25.81 -13.80 5.63
C THR A 398 -26.76 -13.77 4.43
N ALA A 399 -26.73 -12.68 3.64
CA ALA A 399 -27.56 -12.53 2.46
C ALA A 399 -27.21 -13.55 1.36
N ARG A 400 -25.92 -13.82 1.14
CA ARG A 400 -25.43 -14.82 0.17
C ARG A 400 -25.90 -16.24 0.50
N ASN A 401 -26.06 -16.55 1.79
CA ASN A 401 -26.57 -17.83 2.26
C ASN A 401 -28.10 -17.83 2.45
N GLU A 402 -28.80 -16.83 1.91
CA GLU A 402 -30.26 -16.68 1.97
C GLU A 402 -30.83 -16.70 3.40
N LYS A 403 -30.05 -16.24 4.37
CA LYS A 403 -30.47 -16.10 5.78
C LYS A 403 -31.05 -14.71 6.02
N ARG A 404 -31.92 -14.58 7.04
CA ARG A 404 -32.63 -13.33 7.38
C ARG A 404 -31.97 -12.50 8.48
N ALA A 405 -31.08 -13.10 9.27
CA ALA A 405 -30.42 -12.47 10.40
C ALA A 405 -28.96 -12.95 10.51
N ILE A 406 -28.08 -12.03 10.93
CA ILE A 406 -26.65 -12.25 11.10
C ILE A 406 -26.42 -13.07 12.38
N SER A 407 -25.70 -14.18 12.28
CA SER A 407 -25.31 -15.07 13.39
C SER A 407 -23.82 -14.96 13.73
N ASN A 408 -23.40 -15.54 14.86
CA ASN A 408 -21.99 -15.61 15.24
C ASN A 408 -21.11 -16.30 14.20
N GLU A 409 -21.62 -17.35 13.52
CA GLU A 409 -20.91 -18.04 12.42
C GLU A 409 -20.54 -17.08 11.27
N PHE A 410 -21.45 -16.19 10.86
CA PHE A 410 -21.15 -15.23 9.80
C PHE A 410 -20.25 -14.08 10.27
N LEU A 411 -20.30 -13.73 11.55
CA LEU A 411 -19.36 -12.77 12.15
C LEU A 411 -17.95 -13.37 12.23
N GLU A 412 -17.84 -14.64 12.61
CA GLU A 412 -16.59 -15.40 12.60
C GLU A 412 -15.97 -15.43 11.20
N GLU A 413 -16.74 -15.85 10.20
CA GLU A 413 -16.27 -15.90 8.82
C GLU A 413 -15.92 -14.50 8.27
N ALA A 414 -16.64 -13.46 8.71
CA ALA A 414 -16.33 -12.09 8.31
C ALA A 414 -15.00 -11.59 8.88
N ILE A 415 -14.69 -11.88 10.15
CA ILE A 415 -13.39 -11.56 10.75
C ILE A 415 -12.27 -12.26 9.98
N ASP A 416 -12.40 -13.58 9.76
CA ASP A 416 -11.40 -14.37 9.01
C ASP A 416 -11.20 -13.80 7.60
N ARG A 417 -12.28 -13.34 6.95
CA ARG A 417 -12.23 -12.74 5.63
C ARG A 417 -11.57 -11.37 5.59
N VAL A 418 -11.74 -10.54 6.63
CA VAL A 418 -11.08 -9.24 6.74
C VAL A 418 -9.57 -9.42 7.01
N ILE A 419 -9.19 -10.41 7.83
CA ILE A 419 -7.78 -10.68 8.17
C ILE A 419 -7.04 -11.38 7.02
N ALA A 420 -7.56 -12.53 6.57
CA ALA A 420 -6.86 -13.45 5.68
C ALA A 420 -7.38 -13.45 4.24
N GLY A 421 -8.47 -12.73 3.97
CA GLY A 421 -9.14 -12.74 2.68
C GLY A 421 -10.14 -13.89 2.51
N PRO A 422 -10.83 -13.96 1.37
CA PRO A 422 -11.85 -14.98 1.13
C PRO A 422 -11.24 -16.40 1.03
N GLU A 423 -12.02 -17.37 1.50
CA GLU A 423 -11.74 -18.80 1.36
C GLU A 423 -11.61 -19.21 -0.12
N ARG A 424 -10.54 -19.94 -0.47
CA ARG A 424 -10.28 -20.41 -1.83
C ARG A 424 -10.77 -21.85 -2.05
N ARG A 425 -12.07 -22.00 -2.32
CA ARG A 425 -12.68 -23.33 -2.58
C ARG A 425 -12.19 -24.03 -3.85
N THR A 426 -11.64 -23.30 -4.82
CA THR A 426 -11.19 -23.86 -6.11
C THR A 426 -9.79 -24.47 -6.08
N ARG A 427 -8.99 -24.19 -5.04
CA ARG A 427 -7.64 -24.74 -4.92
C ARG A 427 -7.70 -26.08 -4.17
N ALA A 428 -7.92 -27.15 -4.91
CA ALA A 428 -7.79 -28.49 -4.35
C ALA A 428 -6.32 -28.75 -4.00
N MET A 429 -6.00 -28.86 -2.72
CA MET A 429 -4.68 -29.29 -2.23
C MET A 429 -4.61 -30.81 -2.29
N SER A 430 -3.43 -31.34 -2.64
CA SER A 430 -3.19 -32.78 -2.53
C SER A 430 -3.22 -33.24 -1.07
N ASP A 431 -3.54 -34.50 -0.81
CA ASP A 431 -3.55 -35.03 0.57
C ASP A 431 -2.18 -34.89 1.26
N LYS A 432 -1.09 -34.98 0.49
CA LYS A 432 0.27 -34.74 0.98
C LYS A 432 0.44 -33.28 1.42
N GLU A 433 0.03 -32.32 0.61
CA GLU A 433 0.11 -30.89 0.96
C GLU A 433 -0.80 -30.55 2.14
N LYS A 434 -2.04 -31.07 2.17
CA LYS A 434 -2.94 -30.89 3.32
C LYS A 434 -2.31 -31.42 4.60
N LYS A 435 -1.66 -32.59 4.55
CA LYS A 435 -0.98 -33.17 5.71
C LYS A 435 0.21 -32.32 6.16
N ILE A 436 1.03 -31.82 5.24
CA ILE A 436 2.14 -30.91 5.57
C ILE A 436 1.60 -29.64 6.24
N THR A 437 0.58 -29.02 5.67
CA THR A 437 -0.07 -27.84 6.26
C THR A 437 -0.67 -28.14 7.62
N ALA A 438 -1.29 -29.31 7.82
CA ALA A 438 -1.82 -29.70 9.13
C ALA A 438 -0.71 -29.82 10.19
N TYR A 439 0.44 -30.40 9.85
CA TYR A 439 1.60 -30.42 10.75
C TYR A 439 2.18 -29.04 11.01
N HIS A 440 2.22 -28.18 9.99
CA HIS A 440 2.69 -26.80 10.12
C HIS A 440 1.80 -26.00 11.09
N GLU A 441 0.48 -25.99 10.86
CA GLU A 441 -0.47 -25.28 11.73
C GLU A 441 -0.57 -25.92 13.12
N GLY A 442 -0.55 -27.25 13.19
CA GLY A 442 -0.49 -27.97 14.46
C GLY A 442 0.77 -27.64 15.26
N GLY A 443 1.90 -27.41 14.57
CA GLY A 443 3.15 -26.96 15.17
C GLY A 443 3.03 -25.60 15.84
N HIS A 444 2.49 -24.61 15.13
CA HIS A 444 2.19 -23.29 15.70
C HIS A 444 1.27 -23.39 16.91
N ALA A 445 0.18 -24.16 16.79
CA ALA A 445 -0.83 -24.29 17.83
C ALA A 445 -0.29 -24.97 19.11
N LEU A 446 0.48 -26.05 18.96
CA LEU A 446 1.04 -26.79 20.09
C LEU A 446 2.12 -25.98 20.81
N VAL A 447 3.01 -25.31 20.07
CA VAL A 447 4.03 -24.44 20.65
C VAL A 447 3.38 -23.26 21.37
N ALA A 448 2.39 -22.59 20.76
CA ALA A 448 1.63 -21.53 21.43
C ALA A 448 0.94 -22.00 22.72
N TYR A 449 0.48 -23.25 22.78
CA TYR A 449 -0.18 -23.79 23.97
C TYR A 449 0.81 -24.09 25.10
N ALA A 450 2.00 -24.59 24.77
CA ALA A 450 3.04 -24.95 25.72
C ALA A 450 3.81 -23.75 26.29
N LEU A 451 3.83 -22.61 25.59
CA LEU A 451 4.56 -21.42 26.02
C LEU A 451 3.81 -20.65 27.14
N PRO A 452 4.53 -20.10 28.14
CA PRO A 452 3.92 -19.47 29.29
C PRO A 452 3.20 -18.16 28.95
N HIS A 453 3.84 -17.29 28.14
CA HIS A 453 3.31 -15.96 27.83
C HIS A 453 2.63 -15.86 26.46
N SER A 454 2.55 -16.97 25.73
CA SER A 454 1.74 -17.03 24.52
C SER A 454 0.26 -16.85 24.87
N ALA A 455 -0.45 -16.11 24.03
CA ALA A 455 -1.88 -15.95 24.18
C ALA A 455 -2.63 -17.25 23.81
N PRO A 456 -3.86 -17.46 24.30
CA PRO A 456 -4.62 -18.67 24.00
C PRO A 456 -4.86 -18.87 22.50
N VAL A 457 -4.70 -20.12 22.05
CA VAL A 457 -5.06 -20.54 20.70
C VAL A 457 -6.59 -20.63 20.63
N HIS A 458 -7.19 -19.87 19.72
CA HIS A 458 -8.65 -19.81 19.58
C HIS A 458 -9.16 -20.70 18.44
N LYS A 459 -8.42 -20.76 17.34
CA LYS A 459 -8.81 -21.52 16.14
C LYS A 459 -7.57 -21.95 15.35
N VAL A 460 -7.59 -23.16 14.82
CA VAL A 460 -6.58 -23.68 13.89
C VAL A 460 -7.29 -24.18 12.65
N THR A 461 -6.86 -23.79 11.45
CA THR A 461 -7.50 -24.26 10.21
C THR A 461 -6.47 -24.51 9.11
N ILE A 462 -6.72 -25.57 8.32
CA ILE A 462 -5.94 -25.93 7.13
C ILE A 462 -6.65 -25.52 5.83
N LEU A 463 -7.68 -24.67 5.94
CA LEU A 463 -8.38 -24.14 4.78
C LEU A 463 -7.62 -22.96 4.16
N PRO A 464 -7.35 -23.00 2.84
CA PRO A 464 -6.57 -21.96 2.20
C PRO A 464 -7.35 -20.64 2.11
N ARG A 465 -6.74 -19.55 2.60
CA ARG A 465 -7.29 -18.19 2.57
C ARG A 465 -6.28 -17.22 1.98
N GLY A 466 -6.73 -16.40 1.01
CA GLY A 466 -5.86 -15.40 0.39
C GLY A 466 -4.56 -16.01 -0.17
N ARG A 467 -3.43 -15.68 0.46
CA ARG A 467 -2.09 -16.23 0.13
C ARG A 467 -1.64 -17.37 1.05
N SER A 468 -2.33 -17.59 2.16
CA SER A 468 -1.99 -18.62 3.14
C SER A 468 -2.68 -19.96 2.83
N LEU A 469 -2.02 -21.07 3.19
CA LEU A 469 -2.56 -22.44 3.03
C LEU A 469 -3.32 -22.91 4.28
N GLY A 470 -2.94 -22.40 5.46
CA GLY A 470 -3.64 -22.55 6.73
C GLY A 470 -3.41 -21.31 7.58
N HIS A 471 -4.00 -21.26 8.77
CA HIS A 471 -3.56 -20.32 9.80
C HIS A 471 -3.97 -20.77 11.20
N THR A 472 -3.17 -20.35 12.18
CA THR A 472 -3.42 -20.49 13.61
C THR A 472 -3.75 -19.11 14.19
N LEU A 473 -4.95 -18.99 14.78
CA LEU A 473 -5.43 -17.74 15.37
C LEU A 473 -5.17 -17.75 16.89
N VAL A 474 -4.19 -16.97 17.30
CA VAL A 474 -3.83 -16.72 18.70
C VAL A 474 -4.37 -15.36 19.10
N LEU A 475 -5.16 -15.30 20.18
CA LEU A 475 -5.86 -14.07 20.58
C LEU A 475 -5.51 -13.65 22.01
N PRO A 476 -5.01 -12.41 22.21
CA PRO A 476 -4.72 -11.89 23.54
C PRO A 476 -6.01 -11.71 24.34
N THR A 477 -5.93 -11.97 25.65
CA THR A 477 -7.04 -11.73 26.58
C THR A 477 -7.18 -10.25 26.97
N GLU A 478 -6.09 -9.50 26.84
CA GLU A 478 -6.00 -8.08 27.19
C GLU A 478 -5.16 -7.32 26.16
N ASP A 479 -5.50 -6.06 25.91
CA ASP A 479 -4.73 -5.18 25.04
C ASP A 479 -3.46 -4.73 25.80
N LYS A 480 -2.29 -5.26 25.43
CA LYS A 480 -0.99 -4.93 26.04
C LYS A 480 -0.28 -3.82 25.26
N TYR A 481 0.25 -2.82 25.97
CA TYR A 481 1.05 -1.74 25.37
C TYR A 481 2.55 -2.02 25.35
N THR A 482 3.03 -2.90 26.23
CA THR A 482 4.45 -3.23 26.36
C THR A 482 4.64 -4.74 26.36
N GLN A 483 5.79 -5.18 25.86
CA GLN A 483 6.19 -6.59 25.81
C GLN A 483 7.57 -6.77 26.43
N THR A 484 7.71 -7.81 27.23
CA THR A 484 8.97 -8.22 27.83
C THR A 484 9.82 -9.01 26.83
N ARG A 485 11.13 -9.12 27.10
CA ARG A 485 12.02 -9.94 26.29
C ARG A 485 11.56 -11.40 26.23
N ALA A 486 11.09 -11.97 27.34
CA ALA A 486 10.61 -13.34 27.39
C ALA A 486 9.37 -13.55 26.51
N GLU A 487 8.40 -12.62 26.56
CA GLU A 487 7.23 -12.63 25.66
C GLU A 487 7.61 -12.55 24.18
N MET A 488 8.62 -11.74 23.83
CA MET A 488 9.10 -11.67 22.45
C MET A 488 9.78 -12.96 22.00
N ILE A 489 10.54 -13.63 22.87
CA ILE A 489 11.15 -14.94 22.54
C ILE A 489 10.06 -16.01 22.38
N ASP A 490 9.05 -16.03 23.25
CA ASP A 490 7.88 -16.91 23.10
C ASP A 490 7.19 -16.66 21.75
N THR A 491 7.09 -15.39 21.33
CA THR A 491 6.54 -15.02 20.01
C THR A 491 7.42 -15.51 18.85
N LEU A 492 8.76 -15.49 19.00
CA LEU A 492 9.68 -16.07 18.03
C LEU A 492 9.51 -17.60 17.96
N ALA A 493 9.41 -18.28 19.10
CA ALA A 493 9.22 -19.73 19.15
C ALA A 493 7.89 -20.14 18.53
N TYR A 494 6.82 -19.40 18.81
CA TYR A 494 5.54 -19.54 18.11
C TYR A 494 5.68 -19.39 16.59
N ALA A 495 6.35 -18.34 16.11
CA ALA A 495 6.55 -18.11 14.68
C ALA A 495 7.38 -19.22 14.01
N LEU A 496 8.30 -19.86 14.73
CA LEU A 496 9.12 -20.94 14.20
C LEU A 496 8.51 -22.33 14.39
N GLY A 497 7.40 -22.45 15.12
CA GLY A 497 6.73 -23.72 15.44
C GLY A 497 6.29 -24.52 14.22
N GLY A 498 5.71 -23.88 13.21
CA GLY A 498 5.29 -24.58 11.98
C GLY A 498 6.47 -25.13 11.18
N ARG A 499 7.56 -24.34 11.08
CA ARG A 499 8.80 -24.77 10.44
C ARG A 499 9.47 -25.93 11.18
N ALA A 500 9.58 -25.83 12.50
CA ALA A 500 10.16 -26.89 13.34
C ALA A 500 9.36 -28.20 13.23
N ALA A 501 8.03 -28.12 13.12
CA ALA A 501 7.18 -29.30 12.91
C ALA A 501 7.43 -29.96 11.54
N GLU A 502 7.62 -29.17 10.48
CA GLU A 502 7.98 -29.71 9.16
C GLU A 502 9.32 -30.44 9.18
N GLU A 503 10.33 -29.84 9.81
CA GLU A 503 11.68 -30.41 9.90
C GLU A 503 11.71 -31.69 10.74
N LEU A 504 10.95 -31.72 11.85
CA LEU A 504 10.86 -32.87 12.74
C LEU A 504 10.18 -34.08 12.07
N VAL A 505 9.14 -33.84 11.27
CA VAL A 505 8.27 -34.90 10.73
C VAL A 505 8.68 -35.32 9.33
N PHE A 506 8.99 -34.37 8.46
CA PHE A 506 9.24 -34.62 7.04
C PHE A 506 10.71 -34.55 6.65
N HIS A 507 11.57 -33.97 7.50
CA HIS A 507 12.99 -33.72 7.22
C HIS A 507 13.24 -32.88 5.94
N GLU A 508 12.19 -32.26 5.42
CA GLU A 508 12.18 -31.48 4.19
C GLU A 508 11.40 -30.19 4.47
N PRO A 509 12.10 -29.07 4.74
CA PRO A 509 11.43 -27.81 4.96
C PRO A 509 10.78 -27.29 3.68
N THR A 510 9.60 -26.71 3.80
CA THR A 510 8.87 -26.14 2.67
C THR A 510 9.03 -24.62 2.57
N THR A 511 8.54 -24.06 1.45
CA THR A 511 8.44 -22.62 1.25
C THR A 511 7.26 -21.98 1.98
N GLY A 512 6.42 -22.77 2.65
CA GLY A 512 5.25 -22.30 3.40
C GLY A 512 5.62 -21.38 4.57
N ALA A 513 6.72 -21.67 5.25
CA ALA A 513 7.22 -20.93 6.42
C ALA A 513 7.85 -19.55 6.10
N GLY A 514 7.83 -19.09 4.84
CA GLY A 514 8.56 -17.88 4.44
C GLY A 514 8.12 -16.62 5.19
N ASN A 515 6.80 -16.45 5.39
CA ASN A 515 6.23 -15.32 6.11
C ASN A 515 6.55 -15.37 7.62
N ASP A 516 6.63 -16.56 8.21
CA ASP A 516 6.90 -16.69 9.63
C ASP A 516 8.38 -16.45 9.94
N ILE A 517 9.27 -16.88 9.04
CA ILE A 517 10.70 -16.55 9.10
C ILE A 517 10.92 -15.05 8.94
N GLU A 518 10.21 -14.39 8.01
CA GLU A 518 10.29 -12.94 7.82
C GLU A 518 9.87 -12.18 9.09
N LYS A 519 8.72 -12.55 9.68
CA LYS A 519 8.22 -11.97 10.93
C LYS A 519 9.17 -12.22 12.11
N ALA A 520 9.64 -13.45 12.27
CA ALA A 520 10.57 -13.81 13.33
C ALA A 520 11.89 -13.04 13.20
N SER A 521 12.45 -12.97 11.99
CA SER A 521 13.68 -12.22 11.70
C SER A 521 13.52 -10.72 11.95
N GLY A 522 12.38 -10.15 11.55
CA GLY A 522 12.05 -8.75 11.80
C GLY A 522 11.94 -8.43 13.29
N LEU A 523 11.24 -9.27 14.05
CA LEU A 523 11.11 -9.13 15.50
C LEU A 523 12.45 -9.29 16.21
N ALA A 524 13.23 -10.33 15.88
CA ALA A 524 14.56 -10.55 16.46
C ALA A 524 15.51 -9.38 16.16
N ARG A 525 15.46 -8.83 14.94
CA ARG A 525 16.23 -7.62 14.61
C ARG A 525 15.76 -6.42 15.43
N ALA A 526 14.45 -6.20 15.60
CA ALA A 526 13.92 -5.11 16.42
C ALA A 526 14.29 -5.24 17.90
N MET A 527 14.28 -6.46 18.45
CA MET A 527 14.77 -6.75 19.80
C MET A 527 16.21 -6.27 20.00
N VAL A 528 17.08 -6.53 19.01
CA VAL A 528 18.49 -6.16 19.07
C VAL A 528 18.71 -4.67 18.79
N THR A 529 18.13 -4.11 17.73
CA THR A 529 18.46 -2.78 17.23
C THR A 529 17.59 -1.66 17.78
N GLN A 530 16.33 -1.92 18.10
CA GLN A 530 15.37 -0.88 18.52
C GLN A 530 15.13 -0.90 20.03
N TYR A 531 14.96 -2.09 20.60
CA TYR A 531 14.62 -2.26 22.01
C TYR A 531 15.82 -2.47 22.93
N GLY A 532 17.02 -2.70 22.37
CA GLY A 532 18.25 -2.86 23.16
C GLY A 532 18.23 -4.10 24.06
N MET A 533 17.57 -5.18 23.61
CA MET A 533 17.39 -6.44 24.36
C MET A 533 18.54 -7.44 24.18
N SER A 534 19.64 -7.02 23.56
CA SER A 534 20.90 -7.79 23.53
C SER A 534 21.79 -7.37 24.69
N SER A 535 22.32 -8.34 25.43
CA SER A 535 23.29 -8.08 26.51
C SER A 535 24.64 -7.60 25.95
N LYS A 536 25.03 -8.09 24.77
CA LYS A 536 26.30 -7.75 24.10
C LYS A 536 26.32 -6.33 23.55
N LEU A 537 25.23 -5.92 22.87
CA LEU A 537 25.11 -4.58 22.26
C LEU A 537 24.56 -3.54 23.25
N GLY A 538 23.84 -3.97 24.27
CA GLY A 538 23.30 -3.12 25.32
C GLY A 538 22.08 -2.31 24.88
N ALA A 539 21.68 -1.38 25.75
CA ALA A 539 20.48 -0.55 25.58
C ALA A 539 20.76 0.68 24.67
N VAL A 540 21.22 0.43 23.45
CA VAL A 540 21.49 1.46 22.44
C VAL A 540 20.60 1.21 21.23
N LYS A 541 20.02 2.27 20.66
CA LYS A 541 19.28 2.20 19.40
C LYS A 541 20.26 2.21 18.24
N TYR A 542 20.28 1.15 17.44
CA TYR A 542 21.13 1.00 16.25
C TYR A 542 20.33 1.23 14.97
N GLY A 543 20.80 2.15 14.13
CA GLY A 543 20.18 2.50 12.86
C GLY A 543 19.01 3.47 12.98
N THR A 544 18.76 4.17 11.89
CA THR A 544 17.59 5.03 11.71
C THR A 544 16.38 4.17 11.33
N SER A 545 15.36 4.15 12.19
CA SER A 545 14.07 3.50 11.90
C SER A 545 13.37 4.27 10.79
N GLY A 546 13.64 3.91 9.53
CA GLY A 546 13.00 4.50 8.37
C GLY A 546 12.95 3.49 7.24
N ASP A 547 11.93 2.63 7.26
CA ASP A 547 11.40 2.02 6.04
C ASP A 547 10.89 3.18 5.14
N GLU A 548 11.80 3.87 4.46
CA GLU A 548 11.47 4.82 3.40
C GLU A 548 11.46 4.06 2.07
N PRO A 549 10.29 3.86 1.42
CA PRO A 549 10.22 3.31 0.06
C PRO A 549 10.54 4.39 -0.99
N PHE A 550 11.47 5.30 -0.70
CA PHE A 550 11.86 6.34 -1.65
C PHE A 550 12.97 5.82 -2.55
N MET A 551 12.62 5.51 -3.81
CA MET A 551 13.51 5.04 -4.88
C MET A 551 14.76 5.91 -5.12
N GLY A 552 14.85 7.13 -4.55
CA GLY A 552 16.00 8.01 -4.67
C GLY A 552 16.88 8.16 -3.41
N ARG A 553 16.46 7.64 -2.24
CA ARG A 553 17.24 7.74 -0.97
C ARG A 553 17.93 6.44 -0.58
N ASN A 554 17.45 5.31 -1.09
CA ASN A 554 18.00 3.99 -0.75
C ASN A 554 19.37 3.68 -1.41
N MET A 555 19.92 4.60 -2.22
CA MET A 555 21.26 4.47 -2.79
C MET A 555 22.39 4.89 -1.82
N GLY A 556 22.06 5.40 -0.62
CA GLY A 556 23.07 5.98 0.28
C GLY A 556 22.66 6.08 1.76
N HIS A 557 21.82 5.19 2.28
CA HIS A 557 21.73 5.02 3.73
C HIS A 557 23.03 4.37 4.21
N GLU A 558 24.00 5.21 4.55
CA GLU A 558 25.15 4.81 5.35
C GLU A 558 24.60 4.27 6.68
N LYS A 559 24.97 3.04 7.03
CA LYS A 559 24.58 2.46 8.32
C LYS A 559 25.15 3.39 9.40
N ASP A 560 24.32 3.84 10.34
CA ASP A 560 24.75 4.68 11.48
C ASP A 560 25.71 3.95 12.46
N TYR A 561 26.23 2.77 12.07
CA TYR A 561 27.08 1.90 12.85
C TYR A 561 28.07 1.15 11.94
N SER A 562 29.22 0.78 12.51
CA SER A 562 30.30 0.11 11.78
C SER A 562 29.94 -1.31 11.34
N ASP A 563 30.67 -1.85 10.35
CA ASP A 563 30.49 -3.23 9.90
C ASP A 563 30.74 -4.27 11.00
N ALA A 564 31.61 -3.97 11.97
CA ALA A 564 31.81 -4.81 13.14
C ALA A 564 30.55 -4.91 14.01
N VAL A 565 29.89 -3.78 14.25
CA VAL A 565 28.60 -3.74 14.96
C VAL A 565 27.51 -4.43 14.15
N ALA A 566 27.50 -4.27 12.82
CA ALA A 566 26.57 -4.97 11.95
C ALA A 566 26.71 -6.51 12.06
N ALA A 567 27.95 -7.01 12.04
CA ALA A 567 28.24 -8.43 12.23
C ALA A 567 27.79 -8.93 13.62
N ASP A 568 27.99 -8.11 14.66
CA ASP A 568 27.51 -8.43 16.01
C ASP A 568 25.98 -8.47 16.09
N ILE A 569 25.28 -7.53 15.44
CA ILE A 569 23.82 -7.53 15.34
C ILE A 569 23.33 -8.81 14.66
N ASP A 570 23.90 -9.17 13.51
CA ASP A 570 23.46 -10.36 12.78
C ASP A 570 23.75 -11.66 13.55
N ALA A 571 24.85 -11.71 14.31
CA ALA A 571 25.16 -12.84 15.20
C ALA A 571 24.13 -12.96 16.34
N GLU A 572 23.76 -11.85 16.99
CA GLU A 572 22.76 -11.85 18.05
C GLU A 572 21.36 -12.20 17.53
N VAL A 573 20.98 -11.70 16.35
CA VAL A 573 19.73 -12.07 15.68
C VAL A 573 19.68 -13.56 15.40
N ARG A 574 20.75 -14.15 14.84
CA ARG A 574 20.83 -15.60 14.63
C ARG A 574 20.70 -16.36 15.95
N ALA A 575 21.39 -15.93 17.00
CA ALA A 575 21.31 -16.60 18.31
C ALA A 575 19.89 -16.60 18.90
N LEU A 576 19.14 -15.50 18.74
CA LEU A 576 17.73 -15.44 19.17
C LEU A 576 16.82 -16.38 18.36
N ILE A 577 17.04 -16.46 17.05
CA ILE A 577 16.26 -17.33 16.16
C ILE A 577 16.54 -18.81 16.45
N GLU A 578 17.81 -19.20 16.61
CA GLU A 578 18.19 -20.57 16.97
C GLU A 578 17.62 -20.97 18.33
N LEU A 579 17.73 -20.10 19.34
CA LEU A 579 17.13 -20.35 20.66
C LEU A 579 15.62 -20.61 20.57
N ALA A 580 14.90 -19.78 19.81
CA ALA A 580 13.46 -19.93 19.62
C ALA A 580 13.10 -21.18 18.80
N HIS A 581 13.93 -21.55 17.83
CA HIS A 581 13.76 -22.75 17.02
C HIS A 581 13.99 -24.03 17.84
N ASP A 582 15.04 -24.07 18.65
CA ASP A 582 15.36 -25.16 19.56
C ASP A 582 14.23 -25.37 20.59
N GLU A 583 13.70 -24.28 21.15
CA GLU A 583 12.57 -24.34 22.07
C GLU A 583 11.33 -24.97 21.41
N ALA A 584 10.98 -24.49 20.21
CA ALA A 584 9.86 -25.03 19.45
C ALA A 584 10.10 -26.53 19.14
N TRP A 585 11.31 -26.90 18.74
CA TRP A 585 11.69 -28.28 18.48
C TRP A 585 11.52 -29.18 19.71
N GLU A 586 12.02 -28.75 20.87
CA GLU A 586 11.91 -29.53 22.11
C GLU A 586 10.44 -29.76 22.51
N ILE A 587 9.60 -28.73 22.43
CA ILE A 587 8.16 -28.83 22.71
C ILE A 587 7.51 -29.86 21.77
N LEU A 588 7.82 -29.80 20.48
CA LEU A 588 7.23 -30.69 19.47
C LEU A 588 7.72 -32.15 19.61
N VAL A 589 8.96 -32.36 20.07
CA VAL A 589 9.49 -33.69 20.38
C VAL A 589 8.83 -34.26 21.64
N GLU A 590 8.72 -33.45 22.69
CA GLU A 590 8.12 -33.85 23.97
C GLU A 590 6.64 -34.25 23.82
N TYR A 591 5.89 -33.49 23.01
CA TYR A 591 4.45 -33.68 22.79
C TYR A 591 4.11 -34.21 21.38
N ARG A 592 4.98 -35.05 20.81
CA ARG A 592 4.82 -35.56 19.45
C ARG A 592 3.51 -36.36 19.25
N ASP A 593 3.10 -37.12 20.26
CA ASP A 593 1.83 -37.87 20.27
C ASP A 593 0.62 -36.93 20.22
N VAL A 594 0.68 -35.81 20.94
CA VAL A 594 -0.36 -34.77 20.93
C VAL A 594 -0.44 -34.10 19.57
N LEU A 595 0.71 -33.77 18.95
CA LEU A 595 0.77 -33.20 17.60
C LEU A 595 0.14 -34.13 16.57
N ASP A 596 0.49 -35.41 16.57
CA ASP A 596 -0.04 -36.39 15.61
C ASP A 596 -1.57 -36.55 15.77
N ASN A 597 -2.08 -36.57 17.00
CA ASN A 597 -3.53 -36.60 17.27
C ASN A 597 -4.24 -35.32 16.78
N MET A 598 -3.63 -34.15 16.98
CA MET A 598 -4.15 -32.88 16.49
C MET A 598 -4.24 -32.86 14.97
N VAL A 599 -3.21 -33.37 14.28
CA VAL A 599 -3.18 -33.45 12.83
C VAL A 599 -4.25 -34.39 12.29
N LEU A 600 -4.51 -35.53 12.95
CA LEU A 600 -5.60 -36.43 12.57
C LEU A 600 -6.95 -35.71 12.63
N GLU A 601 -7.21 -34.96 13.70
CA GLU A 601 -8.44 -34.18 13.82
C GLU A 601 -8.51 -33.03 12.80
N LEU A 602 -7.39 -32.35 12.50
CA LEU A 602 -7.34 -31.32 11.45
C LEU A 602 -7.62 -31.91 10.07
N MET A 603 -7.15 -33.11 9.79
CA MET A 603 -7.42 -33.79 8.51
C MET A 603 -8.88 -34.21 8.37
N GLU A 604 -9.59 -34.48 9.48
CA GLU A 604 -11.01 -34.85 9.48
C GLU A 604 -11.94 -33.63 9.46
N LYS A 605 -11.69 -32.65 10.34
CA LYS A 605 -12.58 -31.49 10.55
C LYS A 605 -12.17 -30.25 9.74
N GLU A 606 -10.95 -30.21 9.20
CA GLU A 606 -10.30 -29.07 8.53
C GLU A 606 -10.11 -27.81 9.41
N THR A 607 -10.78 -27.73 10.55
CA THR A 607 -10.72 -26.66 11.54
C THR A 607 -10.93 -27.21 12.94
N ILE A 608 -10.10 -26.76 13.89
CA ILE A 608 -10.15 -27.08 15.32
C ILE A 608 -10.45 -25.80 16.10
N THR A 609 -11.38 -25.89 17.05
CA THR A 609 -11.79 -24.78 17.92
C THR A 609 -10.99 -24.74 19.22
N GLN A 610 -11.13 -23.69 20.01
CA GLN A 610 -10.50 -23.56 21.32
C GLN A 610 -10.86 -24.72 22.28
N ASP A 611 -12.11 -25.18 22.27
CA ASP A 611 -12.56 -26.28 23.11
C ASP A 611 -11.92 -27.62 22.69
N ASP A 612 -11.79 -27.84 21.38
CA ASP A 612 -11.06 -28.98 20.86
C ASP A 612 -9.57 -28.91 21.24
N MET A 613 -8.95 -27.72 21.14
CA MET A 613 -7.56 -27.50 21.56
C MET A 613 -7.35 -27.84 23.03
N ASN A 614 -8.23 -27.37 23.92
CA ASN A 614 -8.16 -27.66 25.36
C ASN A 614 -8.30 -29.16 25.64
N ARG A 615 -9.13 -29.87 24.86
CA ARG A 615 -9.28 -31.33 24.97
C ARG A 615 -8.04 -32.08 24.49
N ILE A 616 -7.48 -31.71 23.34
CA ILE A 616 -6.33 -32.38 22.73
C ILE A 616 -5.06 -32.11 23.54
N CYS A 617 -4.85 -30.87 23.97
CA CYS A 617 -3.67 -30.43 24.71
C CYS A 617 -3.78 -30.57 26.23
N ALA A 618 -4.76 -31.31 26.76
CA ALA A 618 -4.99 -31.44 28.20
C ALA A 618 -3.78 -31.96 29.00
N ARG A 619 -2.85 -32.69 28.35
CA ARG A 619 -1.60 -33.19 28.95
C ARG A 619 -0.41 -32.24 28.82
N VAL A 620 -0.54 -31.15 28.06
CA VAL A 620 0.54 -30.21 27.78
C VAL A 620 0.72 -29.28 28.98
N VAL A 621 1.91 -29.27 29.55
CA VAL A 621 2.26 -28.41 30.69
C VAL A 621 2.97 -27.17 30.16
N LYS A 622 2.57 -26.00 30.66
CA LYS A 622 3.24 -24.75 30.33
C LYS A 622 4.69 -24.77 30.79
N ARG A 623 5.62 -24.45 29.88
CA ARG A 623 7.05 -24.38 30.16
C ARG A 623 7.40 -23.18 31.05
N PRO A 624 8.52 -23.23 31.79
CA PRO A 624 9.03 -22.06 32.49
C PRO A 624 9.42 -20.96 31.50
N PRO A 625 9.34 -19.69 31.91
CA PRO A 625 9.67 -18.55 31.04
C PRO A 625 11.13 -18.61 30.58
N MET A 626 11.35 -18.45 29.28
CA MET A 626 12.70 -18.47 28.71
C MET A 626 13.54 -17.27 29.18
N SER A 627 14.80 -17.57 29.52
CA SER A 627 15.92 -16.62 29.62
C SER A 627 15.55 -15.27 30.26
N PRO A 628 15.42 -15.18 31.61
CA PRO A 628 15.36 -13.89 32.27
C PRO A 628 16.57 -13.06 31.83
N PHE A 629 16.35 -11.77 31.57
CA PHE A 629 17.43 -10.87 31.16
C PHE A 629 18.43 -10.73 32.32
N ASN A 630 19.48 -11.53 32.30
CA ASN A 630 20.45 -11.67 33.41
C ASN A 630 21.43 -10.50 33.51
N GLY A 631 21.08 -9.35 32.92
CA GLY A 631 21.90 -8.16 32.84
C GLY A 631 23.23 -8.38 32.11
N PHE A 632 24.11 -7.39 32.20
CA PHE A 632 25.44 -7.42 31.59
C PHE A 632 26.49 -6.92 32.57
N GLY A 633 27.56 -7.71 32.76
CA GLY A 633 28.66 -7.39 33.65
C GLY A 633 28.21 -7.25 35.11
N LYS A 634 28.28 -6.03 35.66
CA LYS A 634 27.97 -5.74 37.08
C LYS A 634 26.47 -5.58 37.37
N ARG A 635 25.61 -5.62 36.34
CA ARG A 635 24.16 -5.42 36.48
C ARG A 635 23.51 -6.77 36.78
N LEU A 636 23.40 -7.13 38.06
CA LEU A 636 22.70 -8.34 38.49
C LEU A 636 21.25 -7.98 38.88
N PRO A 637 20.24 -8.75 38.43
CA PRO A 637 18.87 -8.57 38.88
C PRO A 637 18.75 -8.70 40.41
N SER A 638 17.82 -7.97 41.01
CA SER A 638 17.49 -8.17 42.42
C SER A 638 16.63 -9.43 42.58
N GLU A 639 16.92 -10.23 43.60
CA GLU A 639 16.08 -11.37 44.01
C GLU A 639 14.80 -10.93 44.75
N ALA A 640 14.70 -9.66 45.13
CA ALA A 640 13.51 -9.14 45.78
C ALA A 640 12.38 -8.97 44.75
N PRO A 641 11.17 -9.53 44.99
CA PRO A 641 10.06 -9.38 44.07
C PRO A 641 9.56 -7.92 44.05
N PRO A 642 8.80 -7.53 43.00
CA PRO A 642 8.13 -6.24 42.95
C PRO A 642 7.27 -5.97 44.20
N VAL A 643 7.17 -4.70 44.59
CA VAL A 643 6.37 -4.31 45.75
C VAL A 643 4.90 -4.60 45.46
N LEU A 644 4.28 -5.45 46.28
CA LEU A 644 2.86 -5.73 46.19
C LEU A 644 2.03 -4.49 46.55
N THR A 645 1.16 -4.09 45.64
CA THR A 645 0.16 -3.03 45.86
C THR A 645 -0.89 -3.46 46.90
N PRO A 646 -1.59 -2.53 47.57
CA PRO A 646 -2.65 -2.88 48.52
C PRO A 646 -3.71 -3.81 47.91
N ALA A 647 -4.11 -3.55 46.66
CA ALA A 647 -5.09 -4.36 45.93
C ALA A 647 -4.58 -5.79 45.66
N GLU A 648 -3.31 -5.96 45.29
CA GLU A 648 -2.72 -7.29 45.10
C GLU A 648 -2.62 -8.07 46.40
N ARG A 649 -2.29 -7.40 47.52
CA ARG A 649 -2.27 -8.03 48.84
C ARG A 649 -3.65 -8.50 49.26
N GLU A 650 -4.69 -7.72 48.95
CA GLU A 650 -6.08 -8.12 49.20
C GLU A 650 -6.50 -9.30 48.33
N LYS A 651 -6.14 -9.32 47.04
CA LYS A 651 -6.37 -10.47 46.17
C LYS A 651 -5.66 -11.73 46.66
N LEU A 652 -4.39 -11.62 47.05
CA LEU A 652 -3.62 -12.74 47.58
C LEU A 652 -4.18 -13.25 48.90
N LYS A 653 -4.67 -12.36 49.78
CA LYS A 653 -5.40 -12.76 50.99
C LYS A 653 -6.68 -13.51 50.65
N ALA A 654 -7.49 -12.98 49.74
CA ALA A 654 -8.72 -13.62 49.30
C ALA A 654 -8.46 -14.99 48.65
N GLN A 655 -7.37 -15.13 47.91
CA GLN A 655 -6.96 -16.38 47.28
C GLN A 655 -6.41 -17.39 48.30
N ALA A 656 -5.62 -16.95 49.27
CA ALA A 656 -5.17 -17.79 50.38
C ALA A 656 -6.33 -18.26 51.28
N GLU A 657 -7.34 -17.42 51.49
CA GLU A 657 -8.59 -17.77 52.17
C GLU A 657 -9.41 -18.79 51.37
N ALA A 658 -9.44 -18.67 50.03
CA ALA A 658 -10.11 -19.63 49.14
C ALA A 658 -9.39 -20.98 49.06
N ASP A 659 -8.05 -20.99 49.11
CA ASP A 659 -7.21 -22.19 49.05
C ASP A 659 -7.06 -22.89 50.43
N GLY A 660 -7.74 -22.38 51.47
CA GLY A 660 -7.77 -23.00 52.80
C GLY A 660 -6.46 -22.91 53.59
N GLN A 661 -5.53 -22.03 53.19
CA GLN A 661 -4.30 -21.79 53.94
C GLN A 661 -4.55 -20.77 55.04
N ILE A 662 -4.52 -21.21 56.30
CA ILE A 662 -4.57 -20.33 57.47
C ILE A 662 -3.35 -19.39 57.38
N ALA A 663 -3.62 -18.10 57.17
CA ALA A 663 -2.62 -17.05 57.18
C ALA A 663 -1.78 -17.13 58.47
N VAL A 664 -0.51 -17.51 58.35
CA VAL A 664 0.47 -17.30 59.43
C VAL A 664 0.62 -15.79 59.55
N GLY A 665 0.13 -15.24 60.66
CA GLY A 665 0.16 -13.81 60.95
C GLY A 665 1.58 -13.23 60.93
N PRO A 666 1.71 -11.90 60.78
CA PRO A 666 3.01 -11.25 60.70
C PRO A 666 3.80 -11.48 62.00
N ASN A 667 5.02 -12.00 61.88
CA ASN A 667 5.96 -12.12 62.99
C ASN A 667 6.27 -10.71 63.54
N PRO A 668 5.99 -10.39 64.81
CA PRO A 668 6.18 -9.03 65.34
C PRO A 668 7.65 -8.62 65.57
N ASN A 669 8.62 -9.49 65.30
CA ASN A 669 10.03 -9.25 65.65
C ASN A 669 10.91 -8.92 64.45
N ALA A 670 10.57 -7.85 63.72
CA ALA A 670 11.49 -7.21 62.77
C ALA A 670 11.32 -5.68 62.81
N ASN A 671 11.36 -5.10 64.01
CA ASN A 671 11.68 -3.68 64.21
C ASN A 671 12.44 -3.58 65.54
N GLY A 672 13.75 -3.40 65.45
CA GLY A 672 14.59 -3.23 66.64
C GLY A 672 16.09 -3.29 66.37
N SER A 673 16.64 -2.28 65.69
CA SER A 673 17.98 -1.76 66.03
C SER A 673 18.20 -0.37 65.42
N GLU A 674 17.62 0.64 66.06
CA GLU A 674 18.34 1.90 66.23
C GLU A 674 19.22 1.77 67.48
N SER A 675 20.55 1.85 67.30
CA SER A 675 21.46 2.44 68.29
C SER A 675 22.84 2.67 67.67
N SER A 676 23.14 3.93 67.38
CA SER A 676 24.42 4.62 67.62
C SER A 676 25.69 3.78 67.85
N ASN A 677 26.62 3.85 66.89
CA ASN A 677 27.96 4.44 67.07
C ASN A 677 28.60 4.76 65.73
#